data_AF-A0A9J7NBW2-F1
#
_entry.id   AF-A0A9J7NBW2-F1
#
_cell.length_a   1.000
_cell.length_b   1.000
_cell.length_c   1.000
_cell.angle_alpha   90.00
_cell.angle_beta   90.00
_cell.angle_gamma   90.00
#
_symmetry.space_group_name_H-M   'P 1'
#
loop_
_entity.id
_entity.type
_entity.pdbx_description
1 polymer ?
#
loop_
_entity_poly.entity_id
_entity_poly.type
_entity_poly.pdbx_seq_one_letter_code
_entity_poly.pdbx_strand_id
1 'polypeptide(L)'
;MPHRTISGSWVGRNGVSGSPTPDVSPALLQDKEQKILRMGDEISRLAVFEGECRRKDTIIDSLRNEVSQLHTELRKAKESGQGDAVVTQKLLLLENEVEQRKSEVKALKDQLSHISSGMGSTSTLHSELSEKEREIGRLITENGKLRKDYSMTQGLVTSLQRDLSNKEVAINKLKAETDKLKKDVKDKDVQLAAMSAKFSRLRETKNFEEALTAKEKELATLRVKLRNSEKKAKDGDDTKKTLKDELDRVKILLSEEKENAKTSRAQMEHAKAQFLDVQRSERLLRVDLEQAQARLDRFRSRIIQVTYSAPGIASPDEEVDDNQVIDQMRNIIQDRTQFQNKVRDMKDQLKLSEESQKESQQSAKALRQHLSEAECRLRDKGRSANMLKQELRVLQSLSVDDNVQWVKDAALNFFNAELSWQQEIESALEKAGCNVKLSDEVSAKHIDNLWKKLEAELKEMEKMRSHIRDLEAQHKGDLSERLSELRMQHQQDLADAIAKVRLEDEEKLRKALDELREAEAERRAQAVLAERQKLDEANNNMEELRVSFLKRQEEEKETRAAAQEALDKLEEYKQLEAKLRQEIEDLEQRNKLEQRTLREDLEDRRRGLSQETDTLREQVKQHALTIVAMEERLLATSKQLKEAEGQKVDLQRKLEAKLLEAQQKPKVPPKPVNIPPSQHDIFALEQLVALLRREVADCKQQIKVKEDVIEGLRKDLAGAQARLTDMAGELSEHQKQELERNRNLVRDQELDLAKLRQQLAKMSQLVDKQSGELQKANEEIRNQKQAVSSKSALALSKEEELDRLRTELQAKIDSMDRQISNQEEEGKIANELQALGAQCRGERHEQVIGRQREALSELRARIKALEQVRPPIPTHEQALQQVVLLKKELAEMRAKQAMAEDQHFNSTTRLEGEVQGVRGMASVASSEAAVERSARIEMEEAMDMSERTYLELAKRMANELELNELDGLKSMAHLPRDERDRLAKARQKAIELLASRIRVLHQRIERKDELLNGYEKDMSKLRQAEGFAQQRAAEAASFMREAQEKSDETRYLRESLQRTREQLDSEKRLNTAIKQRKTFHLEEHAVQSQGWPKHRCPPEDIHGRADAKLKSQKDKLRRKNYEIETLKSQLDSKEQQLCDTTTRLANIESSLGLDNRELE
;
A
#
# COMPACT_ATOMS: atom_id res chain seq x y z
N MET A 1 45.48 8.14 75.09
CA MET A 1 46.48 8.82 75.95
C MET A 1 47.78 8.91 75.16
N PRO A 2 48.58 9.98 75.26
CA PRO A 2 48.34 11.34 75.77
C PRO A 2 48.44 12.39 74.62
N HIS A 3 48.29 13.73 74.73
CA HIS A 3 47.80 14.69 75.74
C HIS A 3 47.39 15.99 74.95
N ARG A 4 46.25 16.66 75.22
CA ARG A 4 46.05 17.81 76.17
C ARG A 4 46.85 19.10 75.78
N THR A 5 46.37 20.35 75.86
CA THR A 5 45.14 20.95 76.46
C THR A 5 44.90 22.46 76.13
N ILE A 6 43.63 22.89 76.08
CA ILE A 6 43.00 24.11 76.68
C ILE A 6 43.54 25.53 76.41
N SER A 7 42.68 26.41 75.88
CA SER A 7 42.01 27.55 76.58
C SER A 7 41.03 28.26 75.62
N GLY A 8 39.95 28.96 76.04
CA GLY A 8 39.35 29.13 77.38
C GLY A 8 38.66 30.51 77.54
N SER A 9 37.47 30.55 78.16
CA SER A 9 36.61 31.73 78.47
C SER A 9 35.80 32.33 77.30
N TRP A 10 34.48 32.56 77.32
CA TRP A 10 33.46 32.95 78.34
C TRP A 10 33.49 34.40 78.82
N VAL A 11 32.58 35.23 78.29
CA VAL A 11 31.71 36.26 78.93
C VAL A 11 30.55 36.51 77.92
N GLY A 12 29.28 36.75 78.23
CA GLY A 12 28.56 36.79 79.50
C GLY A 12 27.57 37.98 79.59
N ARG A 13 26.28 37.67 79.82
CA ARG A 13 25.19 38.53 80.36
C ARG A 13 24.43 39.57 79.51
N ASN A 14 23.10 39.39 79.56
CA ASN A 14 22.01 40.31 79.94
C ASN A 14 21.78 41.64 79.19
N GLY A 15 20.50 41.89 78.83
CA GLY A 15 20.05 43.21 78.38
C GLY A 15 18.55 43.32 78.09
N VAL A 16 17.71 43.27 79.13
CA VAL A 16 16.27 43.55 79.09
C VAL A 16 15.96 44.91 78.42
N SER A 17 15.03 44.93 77.45
CA SER A 17 13.93 45.93 77.42
C SER A 17 12.91 45.57 76.35
N GLY A 18 11.63 45.46 76.73
CA GLY A 18 10.52 45.33 75.81
C GLY A 18 9.90 46.69 75.48
N SER A 19 9.33 46.80 74.27
CA SER A 19 8.29 47.77 73.94
C SER A 19 7.40 47.15 72.84
N PRO A 20 6.07 47.25 72.91
CA PRO A 20 5.16 46.39 72.17
C PRO A 20 4.68 47.00 70.84
N THR A 21 4.07 46.19 69.98
CA THR A 21 2.84 46.45 69.19
C THR A 21 2.70 45.46 68.02
N PRO A 22 1.49 45.26 67.47
CA PRO A 22 0.20 45.17 68.16
C PRO A 22 -0.51 43.85 67.81
N ASP A 23 -1.75 43.69 68.27
CA ASP A 23 -2.64 42.61 67.83
C ASP A 23 -2.98 42.76 66.34
N VAL A 24 -3.14 41.65 65.61
CA VAL A 24 -3.14 41.64 64.14
C VAL A 24 -4.30 40.81 63.56
N SER A 25 -5.29 41.53 63.03
CA SER A 25 -6.49 41.00 62.38
C SER A 25 -6.19 40.23 61.08
N PRO A 26 -7.05 39.29 60.64
CA PRO A 26 -6.81 38.45 59.45
C PRO A 26 -6.59 39.22 58.13
N ALA A 27 -7.06 40.47 58.03
CA ALA A 27 -6.75 41.35 56.89
C ALA A 27 -5.24 41.62 56.73
N LEU A 28 -4.48 41.66 57.82
CA LEU A 28 -3.04 41.90 57.79
C LEU A 28 -2.23 40.60 57.59
N LEU A 29 -2.84 39.42 57.80
CA LEU A 29 -2.27 38.16 57.35
C LEU A 29 -2.31 38.09 55.82
N GLN A 30 -3.42 38.49 55.20
CA GLN A 30 -3.51 38.64 53.74
C GLN A 30 -2.59 39.75 53.20
N ASP A 31 -2.42 40.86 53.93
CA ASP A 31 -1.43 41.90 53.57
C ASP A 31 0.01 41.39 53.74
N LYS A 32 0.30 40.58 54.77
CA LYS A 32 1.60 39.89 54.96
C LYS A 32 1.84 38.83 53.89
N GLU A 33 0.85 38.07 53.45
CA GLU A 33 0.95 37.14 52.33
C GLU A 33 1.18 37.88 51.01
N GLN A 34 0.49 39.00 50.77
CA GLN A 34 0.83 39.89 49.65
C GLN A 34 2.24 40.49 49.79
N LYS A 35 2.71 40.77 51.00
CA LYS A 35 4.09 41.22 51.26
C LYS A 35 5.10 40.10 51.03
N ILE A 36 4.78 38.86 51.34
CA ILE A 36 5.61 37.67 51.08
C ILE A 36 5.64 37.37 49.58
N LEU A 37 4.51 37.49 48.87
CA LEU A 37 4.47 37.43 47.40
C LEU A 37 5.29 38.56 46.77
N ARG A 38 5.13 39.80 47.23
CA ARG A 38 5.96 40.93 46.77
C ARG A 38 7.43 40.76 47.13
N MET A 39 7.76 40.17 48.28
CA MET A 39 9.15 39.80 48.62
C MET A 39 9.64 38.62 47.79
N GLY A 40 8.80 37.68 47.37
CA GLY A 40 9.14 36.61 46.44
C GLY A 40 9.41 37.14 45.02
N ASP A 41 8.60 38.10 44.57
CA ASP A 41 8.82 38.86 43.33
C ASP A 41 10.08 39.73 43.44
N GLU A 42 10.33 40.38 44.59
CA GLU A 42 11.52 41.18 44.84
C GLU A 42 12.77 40.30 44.94
N ILE A 43 12.70 39.12 45.57
CA ILE A 43 13.75 38.10 45.61
C ILE A 43 14.01 37.56 44.20
N SER A 44 12.97 37.33 43.40
CA SER A 44 13.12 36.92 42.00
C SER A 44 13.77 38.02 41.14
N ARG A 45 13.45 39.30 41.41
CA ARG A 45 14.11 40.45 40.78
C ARG A 45 15.56 40.61 41.28
N LEU A 46 15.81 40.36 42.56
CA LEU A 46 17.12 40.39 43.21
C LEU A 46 17.99 39.19 42.84
N ALA A 47 17.43 38.05 42.45
CA ALA A 47 18.19 36.89 41.98
C ALA A 47 18.93 37.18 40.66
N VAL A 48 18.36 38.05 39.80
CA VAL A 48 19.07 38.59 38.64
C VAL A 48 20.25 39.47 39.10
N PHE A 49 20.03 40.31 40.11
CA PHE A 49 21.10 41.11 40.72
C PHE A 49 22.11 40.26 41.52
N GLU A 50 21.75 39.10 42.07
CA GLU A 50 22.69 38.14 42.66
C GLU A 50 23.53 37.46 41.58
N GLY A 51 22.92 37.06 40.46
CA GLY A 51 23.66 36.55 39.30
C GLY A 51 24.62 37.60 38.74
N GLU A 52 24.19 38.87 38.70
CA GLU A 52 25.03 39.98 38.26
C GLU A 52 26.06 40.41 39.32
N CYS A 53 25.76 40.29 40.63
CA CYS A 53 26.72 40.47 41.70
C CYS A 53 27.76 39.35 41.68
N ARG A 54 27.40 38.07 41.55
CA ARG A 54 28.35 36.96 41.35
C ARG A 54 29.21 37.17 40.11
N ARG A 55 28.64 37.70 39.01
CA ARG A 55 29.40 38.08 37.81
C ARG A 55 30.34 39.25 38.09
N LYS A 56 29.90 40.27 38.84
CA LYS A 56 30.71 41.41 39.28
C LYS A 56 31.80 40.99 40.28
N ASP A 57 31.54 40.03 41.15
CA ASP A 57 32.51 39.44 42.07
C ASP A 57 33.54 38.61 41.29
N THR A 58 33.12 37.85 40.27
CA THR A 58 34.03 37.19 39.33
C THR A 58 34.90 38.20 38.57
N ILE A 59 34.33 39.34 38.18
CA ILE A 59 35.06 40.45 37.54
C ILE A 59 35.95 41.18 38.55
N ILE A 60 35.53 41.36 39.80
CA ILE A 60 36.31 41.97 40.88
C ILE A 60 37.47 41.06 41.28
N ASP A 61 37.27 39.74 41.29
CA ASP A 61 38.34 38.77 41.52
C ASP A 61 39.27 38.67 40.31
N SER A 62 38.76 38.81 39.08
CA SER A 62 39.58 39.00 37.87
C SER A 62 40.43 40.28 37.99
N LEU A 63 39.82 41.41 38.36
CA LEU A 63 40.52 42.69 38.53
C LEU A 63 41.44 42.69 39.76
N ARG A 64 41.14 41.93 40.82
CA ARG A 64 42.05 41.72 41.97
C ARG A 64 43.22 40.83 41.58
N ASN A 65 43.00 39.81 40.74
CA ASN A 65 44.07 39.00 40.18
C ASN A 65 44.94 39.84 39.24
N GLU A 66 44.35 40.71 38.42
CA GLU A 66 45.05 41.63 37.52
C GLU A 66 45.80 42.72 38.31
N VAL A 67 45.20 43.32 39.34
CA VAL A 67 45.87 44.22 40.29
C VAL A 67 46.97 43.50 41.09
N SER A 68 46.80 42.21 41.39
CA SER A 68 47.84 41.38 42.01
C SER A 68 48.97 41.04 41.04
N GLN A 69 48.66 40.78 39.77
CA GLN A 69 49.65 40.63 38.70
C GLN A 69 50.42 41.92 38.49
N LEU A 70 49.75 43.07 38.37
CA LEU A 70 50.36 44.40 38.30
C LEU A 70 51.16 44.73 39.57
N HIS A 71 50.72 44.34 40.77
CA HIS A 71 51.54 44.44 41.99
C HIS A 71 52.76 43.53 41.93
N THR A 72 52.65 42.35 41.32
CA THR A 72 53.77 41.41 41.14
C THR A 72 54.75 41.90 40.08
N GLU A 73 54.26 42.57 39.02
CA GLU A 73 55.07 43.24 38.00
C GLU A 73 55.73 44.50 38.56
N LEU A 74 55.02 45.30 39.35
CA LEU A 74 55.58 46.45 40.07
C LEU A 74 56.60 46.01 41.14
N ARG A 75 56.39 44.83 41.75
CA ARG A 75 57.35 44.20 42.66
C ARG A 75 58.59 43.71 41.91
N LYS A 76 58.42 43.03 40.77
CA LYS A 76 59.52 42.66 39.85
C LYS A 76 60.26 43.90 39.33
N ALA A 77 59.57 45.00 39.05
CA ALA A 77 60.18 46.28 38.68
C ALA A 77 60.98 46.89 39.84
N LYS A 78 60.48 46.85 41.08
CA LYS A 78 61.23 47.24 42.29
C LYS A 78 62.41 46.32 42.60
N GLU A 79 62.28 45.03 42.35
CA GLU A 79 63.33 44.01 42.53
C GLU A 79 64.36 44.03 41.38
N SER A 80 64.09 44.72 40.26
CA SER A 80 65.02 44.93 39.13
C SER A 80 66.03 46.07 39.31
N GLY A 81 65.97 46.84 40.40
CA GLY A 81 67.09 47.66 40.89
C GLY A 81 67.58 48.83 40.01
N GLN A 82 66.90 49.18 38.91
CA GLN A 82 67.36 50.24 37.98
C GLN A 82 66.64 51.60 38.13
N GLY A 83 65.85 51.80 39.18
CA GLY A 83 65.23 53.10 39.49
C GLY A 83 66.14 54.07 40.25
N ASP A 84 66.88 53.58 41.25
CA ASP A 84 67.47 54.44 42.29
C ASP A 84 68.91 54.90 42.00
N ALA A 85 69.66 54.10 41.23
CA ALA A 85 71.02 54.46 40.78
C ALA A 85 71.03 55.59 39.72
N VAL A 86 70.00 55.66 38.87
CA VAL A 86 69.89 56.71 37.84
C VAL A 86 69.44 58.04 38.45
N VAL A 87 68.68 58.01 39.55
CA VAL A 87 68.25 59.21 40.28
C VAL A 87 69.38 59.79 41.12
N THR A 88 70.17 58.95 41.80
CA THR A 88 71.37 59.42 42.52
C THR A 88 72.47 59.93 41.58
N GLN A 89 72.67 59.30 40.41
CA GLN A 89 73.59 59.83 39.40
C GLN A 89 73.11 61.15 38.77
N LYS A 90 71.79 61.34 38.62
CA LYS A 90 71.20 62.64 38.23
C LYS A 90 71.32 63.71 39.31
N LEU A 91 71.17 63.37 40.59
CA LEU A 91 71.34 64.30 41.70
C LEU A 91 72.77 64.83 41.78
N LEU A 92 73.78 63.96 41.59
CA LEU A 92 75.19 64.35 41.62
C LEU A 92 75.60 65.14 40.37
N LEU A 93 74.92 64.94 39.23
CA LEU A 93 75.02 65.84 38.06
C LEU A 93 74.33 67.19 38.32
N LEU A 94 73.16 67.21 38.99
CA LEU A 94 72.43 68.43 39.32
C LEU A 94 73.16 69.30 40.37
N GLU A 95 73.86 68.71 41.33
CA GLU A 95 74.70 69.48 42.28
C GLU A 95 75.90 70.13 41.58
N ASN A 96 76.52 69.44 40.62
CA ASN A 96 77.56 70.03 39.76
C ASN A 96 76.98 71.10 38.81
N GLU A 97 75.79 70.88 38.23
CA GLU A 97 75.08 71.91 37.45
C GLU A 97 74.73 73.13 38.31
N VAL A 98 74.35 72.99 39.59
CA VAL A 98 74.04 74.13 40.46
C VAL A 98 75.29 74.98 40.75
N GLU A 99 76.44 74.37 40.99
CA GLU A 99 77.68 75.11 41.22
C GLU A 99 78.22 75.74 39.92
N GLN A 100 78.06 75.07 38.78
CA GLN A 100 78.31 75.65 37.46
C GLN A 100 77.35 76.83 37.18
N ARG A 101 76.05 76.70 37.44
CA ARG A 101 75.04 77.76 37.26
C ARG A 101 75.28 78.95 38.19
N LYS A 102 75.84 78.78 39.39
CA LYS A 102 76.31 79.91 40.23
C LYS A 102 77.43 80.69 39.55
N SER A 103 78.34 80.01 38.86
CA SER A 103 79.42 80.66 38.09
C SER A 103 78.88 81.35 36.83
N GLU A 104 77.92 80.75 36.13
CA GLU A 104 77.24 81.34 34.97
C GLU A 104 76.35 82.53 35.37
N VAL A 105 75.66 82.50 36.51
CA VAL A 105 74.92 83.66 37.04
C VAL A 105 75.85 84.82 37.38
N LYS A 106 77.11 84.56 37.75
CA LYS A 106 78.12 85.61 37.91
C LYS A 106 78.55 86.18 36.55
N ALA A 107 78.84 85.33 35.57
CA ALA A 107 79.22 85.75 34.22
C ALA A 107 78.10 86.48 33.45
N LEU A 108 76.84 86.05 33.59
CA LEU A 108 75.67 86.70 32.99
C LEU A 108 75.34 88.05 33.65
N LYS A 109 75.69 88.22 34.93
CA LYS A 109 75.56 89.52 35.63
C LYS A 109 76.57 90.55 35.09
N ASP A 110 77.76 90.10 34.70
CA ASP A 110 78.76 90.94 34.04
C ASP A 110 78.38 91.21 32.57
N GLN A 111 77.81 90.24 31.83
CA GLN A 111 77.32 90.47 30.46
C GLN A 111 76.08 91.38 30.38
N LEU A 112 75.18 91.36 31.37
CA LEU A 112 74.09 92.34 31.47
C LEU A 112 74.59 93.79 31.67
N SER A 113 75.84 93.99 32.10
CA SER A 113 76.46 95.33 32.18
C SER A 113 76.94 95.87 30.81
N HIS A 114 76.84 95.09 29.74
CA HIS A 114 77.23 95.50 28.37
C HIS A 114 76.10 95.46 27.33
N ILE A 115 74.93 94.91 27.64
CA ILE A 115 73.72 94.99 26.79
C ILE A 115 72.76 96.10 27.28
N SER A 116 73.29 97.09 27.99
CA SER A 116 72.63 98.37 28.29
C SER A 116 73.04 99.49 27.32
N SER A 117 73.73 99.17 26.23
CA SER A 117 74.18 100.13 25.20
C SER A 117 74.20 99.48 23.82
N GLY A 118 73.39 100.01 22.88
CA GLY A 118 73.49 99.64 21.47
C GLY A 118 72.27 98.95 20.88
N MET A 119 71.10 99.60 20.92
CA MET A 119 70.02 99.27 20.00
C MET A 119 70.47 99.65 18.58
N GLY A 120 70.66 98.65 17.71
CA GLY A 120 71.14 98.89 16.34
C GLY A 120 71.10 97.66 15.45
N SER A 121 69.93 97.33 14.89
CA SER A 121 69.68 96.73 13.55
C SER A 121 68.32 96.04 13.47
N THR A 122 67.52 96.36 12.46
CA THR A 122 66.07 96.07 12.41
C THR A 122 65.68 94.69 11.86
N SER A 123 66.64 93.86 11.44
CA SER A 123 66.35 92.61 10.71
C SER A 123 65.96 91.42 11.60
N THR A 124 66.49 91.33 12.83
CA THR A 124 66.19 90.25 13.77
C THR A 124 64.71 90.24 14.18
N LEU A 125 64.15 91.41 14.47
CA LEU A 125 62.74 91.59 14.81
C LEU A 125 61.79 91.09 13.70
N HIS A 126 62.16 91.22 12.43
CA HIS A 126 61.35 90.72 11.31
C HIS A 126 61.36 89.19 11.23
N SER A 127 62.48 88.55 11.56
CA SER A 127 62.60 87.08 11.61
C SER A 127 61.74 86.49 12.74
N GLU A 128 61.80 87.08 13.93
CA GLU A 128 61.00 86.65 15.08
C GLU A 128 59.50 86.86 14.83
N LEU A 129 59.10 87.99 14.24
CA LEU A 129 57.71 88.26 13.87
C LEU A 129 57.18 87.21 12.88
N SER A 130 57.94 86.90 11.83
CA SER A 130 57.58 85.86 10.85
C SER A 130 57.46 84.47 11.47
N GLU A 131 58.25 84.16 12.51
CA GLU A 131 58.11 82.91 13.26
C GLU A 131 56.81 82.86 14.08
N LYS A 132 56.45 83.97 14.73
CA LYS A 132 55.18 84.08 15.48
C LYS A 132 53.96 84.03 14.55
N GLU A 133 54.01 84.67 13.38
CA GLU A 133 52.93 84.58 12.37
C GLU A 133 52.72 83.13 11.89
N ARG A 134 53.80 82.38 11.69
CA ARG A 134 53.74 80.96 11.31
C ARG A 134 53.13 80.09 12.41
N GLU A 135 53.44 80.40 13.67
CA GLU A 135 52.87 79.70 14.82
C GLU A 135 51.38 80.02 15.01
N ILE A 136 50.97 81.27 14.84
CA ILE A 136 49.56 81.69 14.81
C ILE A 136 48.83 80.94 13.69
N GLY A 137 49.44 80.80 12.51
CA GLY A 137 48.92 79.98 11.41
C GLY A 137 48.70 78.51 11.79
N ARG A 138 49.67 77.88 12.47
CA ARG A 138 49.52 76.49 12.98
C ARG A 138 48.35 76.39 13.95
N LEU A 139 48.31 77.25 14.97
CA LEU A 139 47.25 77.26 15.99
C LEU A 139 45.85 77.49 15.39
N ILE A 140 45.71 78.34 14.36
CA ILE A 140 44.45 78.52 13.63
C ILE A 140 44.02 77.22 12.94
N THR A 141 44.94 76.52 12.25
CA THR A 141 44.59 75.24 11.60
C THR A 141 44.24 74.14 12.60
N GLU A 142 44.89 74.10 13.76
CA GLU A 142 44.60 73.15 14.83
C GLU A 142 43.24 73.44 15.50
N ASN A 143 42.94 74.72 15.80
CA ASN A 143 41.62 75.12 16.29
C ASN A 143 40.52 74.79 15.27
N GLY A 144 40.81 74.92 13.97
CA GLY A 144 39.92 74.50 12.89
C GLY A 144 39.66 72.98 12.84
N LYS A 145 40.65 72.14 13.16
CA LYS A 145 40.47 70.69 13.31
C LYS A 145 39.63 70.37 14.54
N LEU A 146 40.00 70.89 15.71
CA LEU A 146 39.27 70.69 16.96
C LEU A 146 37.79 71.11 16.87
N ARG A 147 37.47 72.18 16.10
CA ARG A 147 36.09 72.58 15.82
C ARG A 147 35.32 71.58 14.94
N LYS A 148 35.97 70.96 13.96
CA LYS A 148 35.37 69.88 13.15
C LYS A 148 35.13 68.64 14.00
N ASP A 149 36.13 68.25 14.81
CA ASP A 149 36.04 67.07 15.70
C ASP A 149 34.96 67.28 16.78
N TYR A 150 34.83 68.49 17.32
CA TYR A 150 33.72 68.90 18.19
C TYR A 150 32.36 68.79 17.48
N SER A 151 32.25 69.28 16.24
CA SER A 151 31.00 69.16 15.47
C SER A 151 30.65 67.70 15.15
N MET A 152 31.64 66.84 14.90
CA MET A 152 31.43 65.41 14.64
C MET A 152 31.00 64.66 15.90
N THR A 153 31.67 64.91 17.03
CA THR A 153 31.31 64.31 18.33
C THR A 153 29.95 64.81 18.83
N GLN A 154 29.60 66.08 18.63
CA GLN A 154 28.26 66.61 18.89
C GLN A 154 27.21 65.92 18.00
N GLY A 155 27.50 65.70 16.71
CA GLY A 155 26.64 64.93 15.81
C GLY A 155 26.42 63.49 16.28
N LEU A 156 27.47 62.81 16.71
CA LEU A 156 27.41 61.45 17.26
C LEU A 156 26.57 61.39 18.55
N VAL A 157 26.79 62.32 19.48
CA VAL A 157 25.98 62.44 20.71
C VAL A 157 24.50 62.65 20.37
N THR A 158 24.20 63.49 19.38
CA THR A 158 22.81 63.75 18.94
C THR A 158 22.18 62.51 18.29
N SER A 159 22.97 61.70 17.56
CA SER A 159 22.50 60.41 17.01
C SER A 159 22.22 59.40 18.13
N LEU A 160 23.18 59.22 19.04
CA LEU A 160 23.05 58.31 20.18
C LEU A 160 21.86 58.68 21.08
N GLN A 161 21.59 59.97 21.29
CA GLN A 161 20.41 60.44 22.02
C GLN A 161 19.09 60.03 21.34
N ARG A 162 19.00 60.10 19.99
CA ARG A 162 17.83 59.61 19.26
C ARG A 162 17.70 58.09 19.36
N ASP A 163 18.80 57.35 19.21
CA ASP A 163 18.79 55.89 19.30
C ASP A 163 18.42 55.40 20.70
N LEU A 164 18.85 56.11 21.75
CA LEU A 164 18.48 55.82 23.13
C LEU A 164 16.98 56.06 23.35
N SER A 165 16.43 57.18 22.87
CA SER A 165 14.98 57.46 22.91
C SER A 165 14.16 56.43 22.10
N ASN A 166 14.62 56.03 20.92
CA ASN A 166 14.00 54.97 20.13
C ASN A 166 13.98 53.62 20.87
N LYS A 167 15.10 53.28 21.55
CA LYS A 167 15.19 52.07 22.39
C LYS A 167 14.29 52.16 23.63
N GLU A 168 14.16 53.31 24.27
CA GLU A 168 13.21 53.52 25.37
C GLU A 168 11.76 53.29 24.92
N VAL A 169 11.37 53.82 23.75
CA VAL A 169 10.04 53.56 23.16
C VAL A 169 9.83 52.07 22.86
N ALA A 170 10.84 51.38 22.31
CA ALA A 170 10.77 49.94 22.06
C ALA A 170 10.65 49.12 23.36
N ILE A 171 11.44 49.45 24.38
CA ILE A 171 11.38 48.83 25.72
C ILE A 171 9.98 49.03 26.34
N ASN A 172 9.39 50.21 26.21
CA ASN A 172 8.06 50.48 26.75
C ASN A 172 6.94 49.71 26.01
N LYS A 173 7.07 49.50 24.69
CA LYS A 173 6.18 48.60 23.93
C LYS A 173 6.30 47.14 24.39
N LEU A 174 7.54 46.62 24.49
CA LEU A 174 7.80 45.26 24.95
C LEU A 174 7.35 45.02 26.40
N LYS A 175 7.45 46.01 27.28
CA LYS A 175 6.86 45.97 28.63
C LYS A 175 5.34 45.83 28.56
N ALA A 176 4.65 46.65 27.77
CA ALA A 176 3.19 46.58 27.63
C ALA A 176 2.72 45.24 27.02
N GLU A 177 3.46 44.68 26.06
CA GLU A 177 3.20 43.34 25.51
C GLU A 177 3.44 42.24 26.55
N THR A 178 4.52 42.35 27.33
CA THR A 178 4.83 41.42 28.44
C THR A 178 3.73 41.42 29.50
N ASP A 179 3.24 42.59 29.89
CA ASP A 179 2.17 42.71 30.90
C ASP A 179 0.81 42.22 30.37
N LYS A 180 0.54 42.41 29.07
CA LYS A 180 -0.61 41.78 28.39
C LYS A 180 -0.50 40.26 28.39
N LEU A 181 0.64 39.70 28.00
CA LEU A 181 0.85 38.24 28.00
C LEU A 181 0.78 37.65 29.41
N LYS A 182 1.33 38.32 30.43
CA LYS A 182 1.16 37.92 31.84
C LYS A 182 -0.31 37.90 32.27
N LYS A 183 -1.13 38.83 31.79
CA LYS A 183 -2.58 38.82 32.04
C LYS A 183 -3.25 37.64 31.33
N ASP A 184 -2.97 37.44 30.05
CA ASP A 184 -3.55 36.34 29.25
C ASP A 184 -3.17 34.95 29.83
N VAL A 185 -1.97 34.80 30.40
CA VAL A 185 -1.56 33.58 31.13
C VAL A 185 -2.39 33.41 32.41
N LYS A 186 -2.50 34.43 33.27
CA LYS A 186 -3.32 34.37 34.49
C LYS A 186 -4.79 34.04 34.19
N ASP A 187 -5.36 34.65 33.15
CA ASP A 187 -6.74 34.41 32.73
C ASP A 187 -6.92 32.96 32.20
N LYS A 188 -5.89 32.37 31.58
CA LYS A 188 -5.88 30.95 31.19
C LYS A 188 -5.69 30.00 32.37
N ASP A 189 -4.85 30.32 33.35
CA ASP A 189 -4.66 29.52 34.56
C ASP A 189 -5.97 29.44 35.37
N VAL A 190 -6.70 30.56 35.49
CA VAL A 190 -8.03 30.59 36.10
C VAL A 190 -9.03 29.72 35.32
N GLN A 191 -8.99 29.73 33.99
CA GLN A 191 -9.83 28.85 33.17
C GLN A 191 -9.47 27.37 33.33
N LEU A 192 -8.18 27.03 33.40
CA LEU A 192 -7.71 25.66 33.62
C LEU A 192 -8.10 25.15 35.02
N ALA A 193 -7.96 25.97 36.06
CA ALA A 193 -8.42 25.65 37.41
C ALA A 193 -9.94 25.39 37.45
N ALA A 194 -10.74 26.25 36.80
CA ALA A 194 -12.19 26.07 36.70
C ALA A 194 -12.60 24.81 35.90
N MET A 195 -11.88 24.49 34.82
CA MET A 195 -12.10 23.28 34.03
C MET A 195 -11.74 22.02 34.82
N SER A 196 -10.60 21.99 35.51
CA SER A 196 -10.20 20.89 36.38
C SER A 196 -11.20 20.64 37.50
N ALA A 197 -11.66 21.69 38.18
CA ALA A 197 -12.73 21.59 39.19
C ALA A 197 -14.04 21.03 38.62
N LYS A 198 -14.38 21.37 37.37
CA LYS A 198 -15.56 20.83 36.67
C LYS A 198 -15.39 19.35 36.30
N PHE A 199 -14.19 18.91 35.90
CA PHE A 199 -13.90 17.51 35.58
C PHE A 199 -13.86 16.60 36.82
N SER A 200 -13.40 17.07 37.98
CA SER A 200 -13.50 16.32 39.23
C SER A 200 -14.96 16.10 39.62
N ARG A 201 -15.78 17.18 39.61
CA ARG A 201 -17.22 17.09 39.89
C ARG A 201 -17.97 16.17 38.93
N LEU A 202 -17.61 16.13 37.65
CA LEU A 202 -18.23 15.21 36.68
C LEU A 202 -17.88 13.73 36.94
N ARG A 203 -16.65 13.44 37.38
CA ARG A 203 -16.22 12.08 37.76
C ARG A 203 -16.95 11.55 38.99
N GLU A 204 -17.37 12.42 39.88
CA GLU A 204 -18.15 12.08 41.09
C GLU A 204 -19.66 11.95 40.83
N THR A 205 -20.14 12.09 39.59
CA THR A 205 -21.58 11.93 39.28
C THR A 205 -21.96 10.49 38.94
N LYS A 206 -22.88 9.93 39.74
CA LYS A 206 -23.51 8.60 39.53
C LYS A 206 -24.01 8.36 38.10
N ASN A 207 -24.50 9.40 37.42
CA ASN A 207 -24.97 9.34 36.05
C ASN A 207 -23.88 8.92 35.04
N PHE A 208 -22.60 9.19 35.33
CA PHE A 208 -21.48 8.78 34.49
C PHE A 208 -21.18 7.28 34.62
N GLU A 209 -21.29 6.72 35.82
CA GLU A 209 -21.16 5.27 36.07
C GLU A 209 -22.35 4.50 35.47
N GLU A 210 -23.57 5.03 35.59
CA GLU A 210 -24.76 4.46 34.95
C GLU A 210 -24.65 4.48 33.42
N ALA A 211 -24.07 5.55 32.84
CA ALA A 211 -23.79 5.61 31.40
C ALA A 211 -22.69 4.62 30.96
N LEU A 212 -21.64 4.42 31.79
CA LEU A 212 -20.57 3.47 31.49
C LEU A 212 -21.09 2.03 31.51
N THR A 213 -21.82 1.64 32.55
CA THR A 213 -22.44 0.30 32.66
C THR A 213 -23.51 0.05 31.59
N ALA A 214 -24.21 1.09 31.11
CA ALA A 214 -25.07 0.97 29.93
C ALA A 214 -24.27 0.66 28.66
N LYS A 215 -23.11 1.30 28.45
CA LYS A 215 -22.23 1.02 27.30
C LYS A 215 -21.56 -0.34 27.38
N GLU A 216 -21.22 -0.82 28.58
CA GLU A 216 -20.74 -2.19 28.77
C GLU A 216 -21.81 -3.23 28.42
N LYS A 217 -23.07 -2.99 28.80
CA LYS A 217 -24.21 -3.83 28.39
C LYS A 217 -24.42 -3.81 26.87
N GLU A 218 -24.38 -2.64 26.23
CA GLU A 218 -24.42 -2.54 24.76
C GLU A 218 -23.30 -3.35 24.11
N LEU A 219 -22.04 -3.19 24.56
CA LEU A 219 -20.88 -3.95 24.06
C LEU A 219 -21.04 -5.46 24.27
N ALA A 220 -21.59 -5.91 25.40
CA ALA A 220 -21.91 -7.31 25.62
C ALA A 220 -22.97 -7.81 24.62
N THR A 221 -24.04 -7.06 24.37
CA THR A 221 -25.04 -7.45 23.35
C THR A 221 -24.47 -7.46 21.93
N LEU A 222 -23.57 -6.54 21.59
CA LEU A 222 -22.90 -6.49 20.29
C LEU A 222 -21.96 -7.68 20.11
N ARG A 223 -21.21 -8.08 21.15
CA ARG A 223 -20.39 -9.31 21.14
C ARG A 223 -21.22 -10.57 20.94
N VAL A 224 -22.41 -10.65 21.53
CA VAL A 224 -23.34 -11.79 21.32
C VAL A 224 -23.91 -11.77 19.89
N LYS A 225 -24.30 -10.60 19.37
CA LYS A 225 -24.73 -10.45 17.97
C LYS A 225 -23.63 -10.85 16.99
N LEU A 226 -22.39 -10.43 17.23
CA LEU A 226 -21.22 -10.78 16.43
C LEU A 226 -21.01 -12.30 16.39
N ARG A 227 -20.96 -12.97 17.56
CA ARG A 227 -20.88 -14.44 17.64
C ARG A 227 -22.01 -15.16 16.91
N ASN A 228 -23.23 -14.61 16.96
CA ASN A 228 -24.36 -15.16 16.23
C ASN A 228 -24.25 -14.96 14.71
N SER A 229 -23.68 -13.84 14.23
CA SER A 229 -23.37 -13.66 12.81
C SER A 229 -22.20 -14.51 12.34
N GLU A 230 -21.15 -14.68 13.15
CA GLU A 230 -20.02 -15.59 12.89
C GLU A 230 -20.51 -17.03 12.77
N LYS A 231 -21.38 -17.47 13.68
CA LYS A 231 -22.02 -18.78 13.59
C LYS A 231 -22.85 -18.92 12.31
N LYS A 232 -23.71 -17.95 11.99
CA LYS A 232 -24.51 -17.98 10.75
C LYS A 232 -23.65 -17.97 9.47
N ALA A 233 -22.52 -17.27 9.48
CA ALA A 233 -21.57 -17.29 8.37
C ALA A 233 -20.95 -18.68 8.23
N LYS A 234 -20.52 -19.29 9.34
CA LYS A 234 -20.00 -20.66 9.34
C LYS A 234 -21.04 -21.70 8.89
N ASP A 235 -22.26 -21.65 9.42
CA ASP A 235 -23.37 -22.50 8.98
C ASP A 235 -23.66 -22.30 7.47
N GLY A 236 -23.47 -21.08 6.95
CA GLY A 236 -23.53 -20.73 5.52
C GLY A 236 -22.38 -21.30 4.68
N ASP A 237 -21.15 -21.33 5.20
CA ASP A 237 -20.01 -21.94 4.54
C ASP A 237 -20.08 -23.48 4.54
N ASP A 238 -20.58 -24.08 5.64
CA ASP A 238 -20.82 -25.52 5.74
C ASP A 238 -21.92 -25.96 4.74
N THR A 239 -23.03 -25.21 4.62
CA THR A 239 -24.07 -25.48 3.59
C THR A 239 -23.58 -25.23 2.16
N LYS A 240 -22.74 -24.21 1.94
CA LYS A 240 -22.08 -23.99 0.64
C LYS A 240 -21.11 -25.12 0.29
N LYS A 241 -20.49 -25.76 1.29
CA LYS A 241 -19.65 -26.94 1.09
C LYS A 241 -20.50 -28.16 0.74
N THR A 242 -21.58 -28.45 1.46
CA THR A 242 -22.46 -29.59 1.11
C THR A 242 -23.06 -29.43 -0.29
N LEU A 243 -23.50 -28.22 -0.67
CA LEU A 243 -24.01 -27.96 -2.04
C LEU A 243 -22.93 -28.12 -3.12
N LYS A 244 -21.64 -27.86 -2.83
CA LYS A 244 -20.53 -28.17 -3.75
C LYS A 244 -20.31 -29.67 -3.85
N ASP A 245 -20.26 -30.38 -2.73
CA ASP A 245 -20.08 -31.83 -2.70
C ASP A 245 -21.24 -32.53 -3.43
N GLU A 246 -22.47 -32.04 -3.32
CA GLU A 246 -23.64 -32.48 -4.08
C GLU A 246 -23.53 -32.15 -5.58
N LEU A 247 -23.11 -30.92 -5.94
CA LEU A 247 -22.90 -30.53 -7.34
C LEU A 247 -21.83 -31.41 -8.02
N ASP A 248 -20.75 -31.74 -7.32
CA ASP A 248 -19.69 -32.59 -7.85
C ASP A 248 -20.13 -34.07 -7.95
N ARG A 249 -20.97 -34.57 -7.02
CA ARG A 249 -21.66 -35.86 -7.19
C ARG A 249 -22.59 -35.86 -8.41
N VAL A 250 -23.36 -34.79 -8.63
CA VAL A 250 -24.25 -34.67 -9.80
C VAL A 250 -23.44 -34.61 -11.11
N LYS A 251 -22.26 -33.97 -11.13
CA LYS A 251 -21.35 -34.01 -12.29
C LYS A 251 -20.84 -35.43 -12.57
N ILE A 252 -20.48 -36.18 -11.53
CA ILE A 252 -20.05 -37.58 -11.67
C ILE A 252 -21.19 -38.42 -12.27
N LEU A 253 -22.39 -38.37 -11.67
CA LEU A 253 -23.57 -39.07 -12.17
C LEU A 253 -23.93 -38.66 -13.61
N LEU A 254 -23.81 -37.38 -13.96
CA LEU A 254 -24.03 -36.91 -15.34
C LEU A 254 -22.96 -37.41 -16.32
N SER A 255 -21.72 -37.63 -15.87
CA SER A 255 -20.66 -38.22 -16.69
C SER A 255 -20.87 -39.72 -16.88
N GLU A 256 -21.26 -40.44 -15.83
CA GLU A 256 -21.64 -41.85 -15.88
C GLU A 256 -22.84 -42.04 -16.81
N GLU A 257 -23.87 -41.20 -16.70
CA GLU A 257 -25.06 -41.29 -17.55
C GLU A 257 -24.77 -40.97 -19.03
N LYS A 258 -23.78 -40.10 -19.31
CA LYS A 258 -23.29 -39.88 -20.68
C LYS A 258 -22.58 -41.11 -21.24
N GLU A 259 -21.79 -41.83 -20.44
CA GLU A 259 -21.17 -43.09 -20.88
C GLU A 259 -22.21 -44.23 -21.00
N ASN A 260 -23.20 -44.29 -20.11
CA ASN A 260 -24.36 -45.19 -20.22
C ASN A 260 -25.16 -44.92 -21.51
N ALA A 261 -25.37 -43.66 -21.87
CA ALA A 261 -26.05 -43.27 -23.10
C ALA A 261 -25.23 -43.64 -24.35
N LYS A 262 -23.90 -43.43 -24.34
CA LYS A 262 -23.00 -43.85 -25.42
C LYS A 262 -23.00 -45.37 -25.61
N THR A 263 -22.87 -46.13 -24.53
CA THR A 263 -22.85 -47.60 -24.57
C THR A 263 -24.21 -48.16 -25.00
N SER A 264 -25.32 -47.60 -24.52
CA SER A 264 -26.68 -47.96 -24.96
C SER A 264 -26.90 -47.64 -26.45
N ARG A 265 -26.38 -46.50 -26.94
CA ARG A 265 -26.42 -46.14 -28.36
C ARG A 265 -25.60 -47.10 -29.22
N ALA A 266 -24.39 -47.46 -28.80
CA ALA A 266 -23.56 -48.44 -29.48
C ALA A 266 -24.23 -49.83 -29.53
N GLN A 267 -24.91 -50.24 -28.44
CA GLN A 267 -25.71 -51.46 -28.41
C GLN A 267 -26.91 -51.40 -29.37
N MET A 268 -27.62 -50.25 -29.44
CA MET A 268 -28.72 -50.06 -30.38
C MET A 268 -28.23 -50.07 -31.84
N GLU A 269 -27.11 -49.42 -32.15
CA GLU A 269 -26.51 -49.42 -33.49
C GLU A 269 -26.03 -50.83 -33.87
N HIS A 270 -25.45 -51.60 -32.94
CA HIS A 270 -25.10 -53.00 -33.18
C HIS A 270 -26.33 -53.88 -33.40
N ALA A 271 -27.38 -53.76 -32.59
CA ALA A 271 -28.64 -54.49 -32.76
C ALA A 271 -29.33 -54.15 -34.10
N LYS A 272 -29.28 -52.87 -34.51
CA LYS A 272 -29.78 -52.42 -35.82
C LYS A 272 -28.99 -53.03 -36.98
N ALA A 273 -27.67 -53.15 -36.87
CA ALA A 273 -26.85 -53.85 -37.85
C ALA A 273 -27.20 -55.35 -37.93
N GLN A 274 -27.30 -56.03 -36.78
CA GLN A 274 -27.73 -57.43 -36.72
C GLN A 274 -29.12 -57.64 -37.34
N PHE A 275 -30.09 -56.76 -37.06
CA PHE A 275 -31.43 -56.84 -37.64
C PHE A 275 -31.40 -56.68 -39.17
N LEU A 276 -30.59 -55.74 -39.70
CA LEU A 276 -30.44 -55.55 -41.14
C LEU A 276 -29.79 -56.77 -41.82
N ASP A 277 -28.82 -57.43 -41.17
CA ASP A 277 -28.21 -58.66 -41.70
C ASP A 277 -29.15 -59.86 -41.62
N VAL A 278 -29.94 -60.00 -40.55
CA VAL A 278 -31.03 -60.99 -40.48
C VAL A 278 -32.05 -60.75 -41.60
N GLN A 279 -32.52 -59.50 -41.80
CA GLN A 279 -33.45 -59.16 -42.89
C GLN A 279 -32.85 -59.41 -44.29
N ARG A 280 -31.54 -59.18 -44.48
CA ARG A 280 -30.84 -59.54 -45.72
C ARG A 280 -30.83 -61.06 -45.93
N SER A 281 -30.51 -61.84 -44.90
CA SER A 281 -30.51 -63.30 -44.96
C SER A 281 -31.89 -63.89 -45.23
N GLU A 282 -32.95 -63.33 -44.64
CA GLU A 282 -34.35 -63.71 -44.90
C GLU A 282 -34.71 -63.51 -46.37
N ARG A 283 -34.39 -62.33 -46.94
CA ARG A 283 -34.62 -62.05 -48.37
C ARG A 283 -33.83 -63.00 -49.28
N LEU A 284 -32.61 -63.36 -48.89
CA LEU A 284 -31.75 -64.27 -49.66
C LEU A 284 -32.30 -65.70 -49.65
N LEU A 285 -32.70 -66.20 -48.46
CA LEU A 285 -33.39 -67.48 -48.30
C LEU A 285 -34.72 -67.55 -49.06
N ARG A 286 -35.46 -66.44 -49.11
CA ARG A 286 -36.71 -66.34 -49.88
C ARG A 286 -36.46 -66.44 -51.39
N VAL A 287 -35.44 -65.77 -51.91
CA VAL A 287 -35.03 -65.88 -53.32
C VAL A 287 -34.51 -67.29 -53.64
N ASP A 288 -33.80 -67.94 -52.72
CA ASP A 288 -33.34 -69.33 -52.89
C ASP A 288 -34.52 -70.32 -52.90
N LEU A 289 -35.55 -70.09 -52.06
CA LEU A 289 -36.80 -70.86 -52.07
C LEU A 289 -37.54 -70.72 -53.41
N GLU A 290 -37.74 -69.48 -53.88
CA GLU A 290 -38.39 -69.18 -55.17
C GLU A 290 -37.61 -69.80 -56.35
N GLN A 291 -36.27 -69.76 -56.31
CA GLN A 291 -35.43 -70.45 -57.30
C GLN A 291 -35.52 -71.97 -57.21
N ALA A 292 -35.64 -72.55 -56.02
CA ALA A 292 -35.79 -74.00 -55.84
C ALA A 292 -37.14 -74.49 -56.39
N GLN A 293 -38.23 -73.76 -56.11
CA GLN A 293 -39.56 -74.00 -56.67
C GLN A 293 -39.52 -73.93 -58.20
N ALA A 294 -39.04 -72.82 -58.78
CA ALA A 294 -38.95 -72.67 -60.23
C ALA A 294 -38.03 -73.71 -60.93
N ARG A 295 -37.08 -74.32 -60.21
CA ARG A 295 -36.29 -75.47 -60.73
C ARG A 295 -37.09 -76.77 -60.71
N LEU A 296 -37.87 -77.02 -59.66
CA LEU A 296 -38.76 -78.18 -59.58
C LEU A 296 -39.87 -78.11 -60.64
N ASP A 297 -40.48 -76.94 -60.85
CA ASP A 297 -41.51 -76.74 -61.88
C ASP A 297 -40.96 -77.04 -63.28
N ARG A 298 -39.78 -76.49 -63.61
CA ARG A 298 -39.09 -76.78 -64.88
C ARG A 298 -38.72 -78.26 -65.03
N PHE A 299 -38.31 -78.92 -63.95
CA PHE A 299 -37.97 -80.34 -63.96
C PHE A 299 -39.21 -81.19 -64.21
N ARG A 300 -40.33 -80.91 -63.52
CA ARG A 300 -41.64 -81.54 -63.75
C ARG A 300 -42.11 -81.33 -65.19
N SER A 301 -42.10 -80.10 -65.70
CA SER A 301 -42.43 -79.80 -67.10
C SER A 301 -41.52 -80.55 -68.09
N ARG A 302 -40.23 -80.70 -67.79
CA ARG A 302 -39.28 -81.42 -68.65
C ARG A 302 -39.54 -82.92 -68.68
N ILE A 303 -39.91 -83.53 -67.55
CA ILE A 303 -40.30 -84.95 -67.52
C ILE A 303 -41.58 -85.16 -68.32
N ILE A 304 -42.63 -84.35 -68.09
CA ILE A 304 -43.89 -84.41 -68.86
C ILE A 304 -43.59 -84.27 -70.36
N GLN A 305 -42.78 -83.28 -70.75
CA GLN A 305 -42.38 -83.09 -72.15
C GLN A 305 -41.68 -84.33 -72.73
N VAL A 306 -40.71 -84.91 -72.03
CA VAL A 306 -39.95 -86.07 -72.55
C VAL A 306 -40.82 -87.32 -72.67
N THR A 307 -41.69 -87.59 -71.69
CA THR A 307 -42.57 -88.77 -71.68
C THR A 307 -43.59 -88.73 -72.82
N TYR A 308 -44.20 -87.57 -73.09
CA TYR A 308 -45.24 -87.41 -74.11
C TYR A 308 -44.71 -86.95 -75.49
N SER A 309 -43.39 -86.82 -75.67
CA SER A 309 -42.77 -86.58 -76.99
C SER A 309 -42.26 -87.87 -77.68
N ALA A 310 -42.51 -89.05 -77.10
CA ALA A 310 -42.09 -90.32 -77.67
C ALA A 310 -42.98 -90.71 -78.88
N PRO A 311 -42.40 -91.20 -80.01
CA PRO A 311 -43.19 -91.56 -81.19
C PRO A 311 -44.25 -92.65 -80.88
N GLY A 312 -45.52 -92.33 -81.11
CA GLY A 312 -46.65 -93.24 -80.90
C GLY A 312 -47.46 -93.02 -79.62
N ILE A 313 -47.11 -92.04 -78.79
CA ILE A 313 -47.89 -91.66 -77.59
C ILE A 313 -48.63 -90.33 -77.85
N ALA A 314 -49.91 -90.27 -77.50
CA ALA A 314 -50.73 -89.07 -77.64
C ALA A 314 -50.45 -88.06 -76.50
N SER A 315 -50.57 -86.76 -76.79
CA SER A 315 -50.49 -85.70 -75.78
C SER A 315 -51.75 -85.70 -74.89
N PRO A 316 -51.61 -85.51 -73.57
CA PRO A 316 -52.75 -85.36 -72.67
C PRO A 316 -53.33 -83.94 -72.73
N ASP A 317 -54.67 -83.84 -72.77
CA ASP A 317 -55.40 -82.58 -72.89
C ASP A 317 -55.80 -81.93 -71.54
N GLU A 318 -55.54 -82.60 -70.41
CA GLU A 318 -55.79 -82.12 -69.03
C GLU A 318 -54.51 -82.17 -68.17
N GLU A 319 -54.51 -81.52 -67.00
CA GLU A 319 -53.35 -81.52 -66.09
C GLU A 319 -53.01 -82.92 -65.57
N VAL A 320 -51.80 -83.39 -65.88
CA VAL A 320 -51.34 -84.75 -65.59
C VAL A 320 -50.78 -84.84 -64.17
N ASP A 321 -51.24 -85.83 -63.39
CA ASP A 321 -50.65 -86.16 -62.09
C ASP A 321 -49.33 -86.94 -62.23
N ASP A 322 -48.40 -86.74 -61.29
CA ASP A 322 -47.04 -87.28 -61.36
C ASP A 322 -47.01 -88.81 -61.43
N ASN A 323 -48.03 -89.50 -60.89
CA ASN A 323 -48.17 -90.96 -60.99
C ASN A 323 -48.45 -91.43 -62.43
N GLN A 324 -49.27 -90.69 -63.19
CA GLN A 324 -49.63 -91.05 -64.57
C GLN A 324 -48.42 -90.93 -65.50
N VAL A 325 -47.54 -89.95 -65.26
CA VAL A 325 -46.29 -89.77 -66.02
C VAL A 325 -45.35 -90.97 -65.80
N ILE A 326 -45.26 -91.48 -64.57
CA ILE A 326 -44.35 -92.57 -64.20
C ILE A 326 -44.76 -93.90 -64.86
N ASP A 327 -46.05 -94.23 -64.87
CA ASP A 327 -46.52 -95.47 -65.49
C ASP A 327 -46.32 -95.46 -67.01
N GLN A 328 -46.49 -94.32 -67.67
CA GLN A 328 -46.27 -94.22 -69.12
C GLN A 328 -44.78 -94.31 -69.52
N MET A 329 -43.86 -93.83 -68.67
CA MET A 329 -42.42 -94.09 -68.85
C MET A 329 -42.07 -95.59 -68.74
N ARG A 330 -42.81 -96.37 -67.93
CA ARG A 330 -42.56 -97.81 -67.74
C ARG A 330 -42.86 -98.61 -69.00
N ASN A 331 -43.92 -98.25 -69.74
CA ASN A 331 -44.32 -98.91 -70.98
C ASN A 331 -43.27 -98.76 -72.10
N ILE A 332 -42.74 -97.55 -72.31
CA ILE A 332 -41.73 -97.24 -73.36
C ILE A 332 -40.48 -98.11 -73.24
N ILE A 333 -40.07 -98.46 -72.01
CA ILE A 333 -38.86 -99.24 -71.75
C ILE A 333 -39.03 -100.69 -72.23
N GLN A 334 -40.24 -101.26 -72.12
CA GLN A 334 -40.51 -102.66 -72.43
C GLN A 334 -40.43 -102.97 -73.93
N ASP A 335 -40.91 -102.06 -74.78
CA ASP A 335 -40.92 -102.24 -76.25
C ASP A 335 -39.50 -102.18 -76.84
N ARG A 336 -38.64 -101.31 -76.31
CA ARG A 336 -37.29 -101.08 -76.82
C ARG A 336 -36.39 -102.32 -76.71
N THR A 337 -36.63 -103.17 -75.71
CA THR A 337 -35.96 -104.46 -75.52
C THR A 337 -36.27 -105.50 -76.61
N GLN A 338 -37.42 -105.42 -77.27
CA GLN A 338 -37.82 -106.43 -78.26
C GLN A 338 -37.10 -106.24 -79.61
N PHE A 339 -36.87 -104.98 -80.01
CA PHE A 339 -36.22 -104.65 -81.29
C PHE A 339 -34.76 -105.10 -81.39
N GLN A 340 -34.00 -105.06 -80.28
CA GLN A 340 -32.57 -105.42 -80.27
C GLN A 340 -32.30 -106.89 -80.64
N ASN A 341 -33.30 -107.77 -80.51
CA ASN A 341 -33.13 -109.18 -80.87
C ASN A 341 -33.10 -109.41 -82.39
N LYS A 342 -33.86 -108.66 -83.19
CA LYS A 342 -33.92 -108.81 -84.66
C LYS A 342 -32.66 -108.38 -85.41
N VAL A 343 -31.85 -107.47 -84.83
CA VAL A 343 -30.63 -106.96 -85.47
C VAL A 343 -29.51 -108.01 -85.52
N ARG A 344 -29.62 -109.06 -84.69
CA ARG A 344 -28.61 -110.11 -84.55
C ARG A 344 -28.54 -111.02 -85.77
N ASP A 345 -29.69 -111.40 -86.32
CA ASP A 345 -29.81 -112.44 -87.36
C ASP A 345 -29.29 -111.99 -88.73
N MET A 346 -29.28 -110.67 -89.01
CA MET A 346 -28.75 -110.13 -90.27
C MET A 346 -27.20 -110.14 -90.33
N LYS A 347 -26.51 -110.41 -89.22
CA LYS A 347 -25.04 -110.36 -89.15
C LYS A 347 -24.36 -111.57 -89.80
N ASP A 348 -25.03 -112.71 -89.91
CA ASP A 348 -24.41 -113.96 -90.37
C ASP A 348 -24.34 -114.10 -91.90
N GLN A 349 -25.05 -113.27 -92.67
CA GLN A 349 -25.06 -113.33 -94.13
C GLN A 349 -23.86 -112.66 -94.83
N LEU A 350 -23.01 -111.93 -94.10
CA LEU A 350 -21.93 -111.10 -94.69
C LEU A 350 -20.65 -111.89 -95.06
N LYS A 351 -20.51 -113.15 -94.62
CA LYS A 351 -19.26 -113.94 -94.72
C LYS A 351 -18.92 -114.47 -96.13
N LEU A 352 -19.75 -114.23 -97.14
CA LEU A 352 -19.58 -114.77 -98.50
C LEU A 352 -18.91 -113.78 -99.49
N SER A 353 -18.48 -112.59 -99.04
CA SER A 353 -17.98 -111.51 -99.92
C SER A 353 -16.46 -111.27 -99.89
N GLU A 354 -15.69 -112.04 -99.11
CA GLU A 354 -14.29 -111.71 -98.77
C GLU A 354 -13.25 -112.02 -99.87
N GLU A 355 -13.60 -112.82 -100.89
CA GLU A 355 -12.59 -113.32 -101.85
C GLU A 355 -12.20 -112.34 -102.96
N SER A 356 -12.99 -111.28 -103.19
CA SER A 356 -12.65 -110.19 -104.13
C SER A 356 -11.59 -109.20 -103.61
N GLN A 357 -11.17 -109.31 -102.34
CA GLN A 357 -10.47 -108.24 -101.63
C GLN A 357 -8.93 -108.33 -101.66
N LYS A 358 -8.36 -109.41 -102.23
CA LYS A 358 -6.92 -109.74 -102.10
C LYS A 358 -5.98 -108.89 -102.97
N GLU A 359 -6.44 -108.30 -104.08
CA GLU A 359 -5.58 -107.47 -104.95
C GLU A 359 -5.40 -106.04 -104.41
N SER A 360 -6.47 -105.44 -103.88
CA SER A 360 -6.43 -104.10 -103.24
C SER A 360 -5.48 -104.05 -102.01
N GLN A 361 -5.20 -105.20 -101.38
CA GLN A 361 -4.26 -105.29 -100.25
C GLN A 361 -2.78 -105.05 -100.59
N GLN A 362 -2.37 -105.11 -101.86
CA GLN A 362 -0.96 -104.92 -102.23
C GLN A 362 -0.60 -103.42 -102.31
N SER A 363 -1.43 -102.60 -102.96
CA SER A 363 -1.23 -101.15 -103.04
C SER A 363 -1.23 -100.47 -101.66
N ALA A 364 -2.14 -100.89 -100.77
CA ALA A 364 -2.21 -100.39 -99.40
C ALA A 364 -0.95 -100.64 -98.54
N LYS A 365 -0.12 -101.64 -98.88
CA LYS A 365 1.13 -101.93 -98.16
C LYS A 365 2.25 -100.95 -98.52
N ALA A 366 2.36 -100.56 -99.79
CA ALA A 366 3.39 -99.62 -100.24
C ALA A 366 3.22 -98.22 -99.62
N LEU A 367 1.99 -97.70 -99.59
CA LEU A 367 1.70 -96.40 -98.98
C LEU A 367 2.00 -96.37 -97.47
N ARG A 368 1.71 -97.48 -96.75
CA ARG A 368 2.05 -97.60 -95.32
C ARG A 368 3.55 -97.52 -95.06
N GLN A 369 4.36 -98.12 -95.92
CA GLN A 369 5.82 -98.10 -95.74
C GLN A 369 6.36 -96.67 -95.81
N HIS A 370 6.02 -95.90 -96.85
CA HIS A 370 6.52 -94.53 -97.00
C HIS A 370 6.02 -93.57 -95.91
N LEU A 371 4.79 -93.73 -95.42
CA LEU A 371 4.30 -92.95 -94.28
C LEU A 371 5.08 -93.28 -93.00
N SER A 372 5.40 -94.56 -92.76
CA SER A 372 6.23 -94.98 -91.63
C SER A 372 7.66 -94.44 -91.71
N GLU A 373 8.25 -94.42 -92.91
CA GLU A 373 9.59 -93.86 -93.14
C GLU A 373 9.64 -92.34 -92.92
N ALA A 374 8.60 -91.61 -93.34
CA ALA A 374 8.47 -90.18 -93.07
C ALA A 374 8.28 -89.89 -91.57
N GLU A 375 7.49 -90.71 -90.87
CA GLU A 375 7.31 -90.61 -89.42
C GLU A 375 8.63 -90.79 -88.67
N CYS A 376 9.43 -91.81 -89.03
CA CYS A 376 10.77 -92.02 -88.46
C CYS A 376 11.69 -90.82 -88.70
N ARG A 377 11.76 -90.28 -89.93
CA ARG A 377 12.62 -89.13 -90.23
C ARG A 377 12.23 -87.87 -89.44
N LEU A 378 10.92 -87.59 -89.30
CA LEU A 378 10.41 -86.48 -88.49
C LEU A 378 10.58 -86.69 -86.97
N ARG A 379 10.64 -87.94 -86.52
CA ARG A 379 10.93 -88.30 -85.13
C ARG A 379 12.41 -88.11 -84.79
N ASP A 380 13.31 -88.56 -85.67
CA ASP A 380 14.76 -88.57 -85.41
C ASP A 380 15.43 -87.22 -85.68
N LYS A 381 14.96 -86.47 -86.69
CA LYS A 381 15.53 -85.17 -87.10
C LYS A 381 14.69 -83.96 -86.67
N GLY A 382 13.60 -84.19 -85.96
CA GLY A 382 12.69 -83.16 -85.46
C GLY A 382 11.73 -82.60 -86.52
N ARG A 383 10.72 -81.87 -86.03
CA ARG A 383 9.59 -81.35 -86.80
C ARG A 383 9.69 -79.84 -87.08
N SER A 384 10.87 -79.34 -87.48
CA SER A 384 11.00 -77.94 -87.88
C SER A 384 10.22 -77.65 -89.17
N ALA A 385 9.85 -76.39 -89.40
CA ALA A 385 9.11 -76.01 -90.60
C ALA A 385 9.87 -76.35 -91.91
N ASN A 386 11.22 -76.40 -91.87
CA ASN A 386 12.04 -76.81 -93.01
C ASN A 386 12.03 -78.34 -93.22
N MET A 387 12.03 -79.15 -92.16
CA MET A 387 11.96 -80.61 -92.28
C MET A 387 10.57 -81.06 -92.75
N LEU A 388 9.50 -80.49 -92.20
CA LEU A 388 8.12 -80.75 -92.64
C LEU A 388 7.94 -80.41 -94.14
N LYS A 389 8.51 -79.29 -94.63
CA LYS A 389 8.53 -78.96 -96.08
C LYS A 389 9.26 -79.98 -96.95
N GLN A 390 10.28 -80.67 -96.43
CA GLN A 390 11.02 -81.68 -97.20
C GLN A 390 10.21 -82.98 -97.32
N GLU A 391 9.68 -83.51 -96.21
CA GLU A 391 8.88 -84.73 -96.22
C GLU A 391 7.57 -84.58 -97.00
N LEU A 392 6.94 -83.40 -96.96
CA LEU A 392 5.72 -83.11 -97.71
C LEU A 392 5.96 -83.17 -99.23
N ARG A 393 7.13 -82.74 -99.72
CA ARG A 393 7.54 -82.91 -101.13
C ARG A 393 7.75 -84.38 -101.51
N VAL A 394 8.34 -85.18 -100.61
CA VAL A 394 8.53 -86.63 -100.84
C VAL A 394 7.16 -87.32 -100.96
N LEU A 395 6.25 -87.06 -100.03
CA LEU A 395 4.91 -87.67 -100.04
C LEU A 395 4.06 -87.22 -101.25
N GLN A 396 4.21 -85.99 -101.72
CA GLN A 396 3.55 -85.52 -102.95
C GLN A 396 3.96 -86.35 -104.18
N SER A 397 5.21 -86.81 -104.26
CA SER A 397 5.78 -87.50 -105.44
C SER A 397 5.35 -88.96 -105.63
N LEU A 398 4.68 -89.58 -104.64
CA LEU A 398 4.30 -91.01 -104.68
C LEU A 398 3.04 -91.28 -105.51
N SER A 399 3.05 -92.29 -106.38
CA SER A 399 1.86 -92.80 -107.09
C SER A 399 1.21 -93.97 -106.33
N VAL A 400 -0.11 -93.99 -106.23
CA VAL A 400 -0.88 -95.03 -105.54
C VAL A 400 -2.14 -95.40 -106.34
N ASP A 401 -2.72 -96.56 -106.03
CA ASP A 401 -4.00 -97.02 -106.62
C ASP A 401 -5.20 -96.17 -106.15
N ASP A 402 -6.20 -96.01 -107.01
CA ASP A 402 -7.40 -95.19 -106.76
C ASP A 402 -8.10 -95.51 -105.43
N ASN A 403 -8.08 -96.78 -105.00
CA ASN A 403 -8.72 -97.21 -103.74
C ASN A 403 -8.05 -96.64 -102.47
N VAL A 404 -6.80 -96.16 -102.56
CA VAL A 404 -6.00 -95.63 -101.44
C VAL A 404 -5.52 -94.20 -101.64
N GLN A 405 -5.84 -93.57 -102.78
CA GLN A 405 -5.47 -92.18 -103.09
C GLN A 405 -5.95 -91.17 -102.01
N TRP A 406 -7.17 -91.34 -101.49
CA TRP A 406 -7.72 -90.50 -100.41
C TRP A 406 -6.88 -90.50 -99.12
N VAL A 407 -6.15 -91.61 -98.85
CA VAL A 407 -5.27 -91.73 -97.67
C VAL A 407 -4.01 -90.87 -97.85
N LYS A 408 -3.47 -90.81 -99.07
CA LYS A 408 -2.35 -89.93 -99.41
C LYS A 408 -2.76 -88.47 -99.25
N ASP A 409 -3.93 -88.09 -99.76
CA ASP A 409 -4.42 -86.71 -99.70
C ASP A 409 -4.73 -86.28 -98.25
N ALA A 410 -5.28 -87.17 -97.42
CA ALA A 410 -5.44 -86.93 -95.99
C ALA A 410 -4.08 -86.69 -95.28
N ALA A 411 -3.06 -87.53 -95.55
CA ALA A 411 -1.73 -87.36 -94.97
C ALA A 411 -1.06 -86.04 -95.38
N LEU A 412 -1.19 -85.62 -96.65
CA LEU A 412 -0.70 -84.33 -97.13
C LEU A 412 -1.38 -83.14 -96.44
N ASN A 413 -2.69 -83.24 -96.17
CA ASN A 413 -3.42 -82.21 -95.44
C ASN A 413 -2.95 -82.10 -93.97
N PHE A 414 -2.71 -83.23 -93.29
CA PHE A 414 -2.16 -83.22 -91.92
C PHE A 414 -0.78 -82.57 -91.84
N PHE A 415 0.16 -82.93 -92.72
CA PHE A 415 1.49 -82.32 -92.71
C PHE A 415 1.48 -80.84 -93.12
N ASN A 416 0.56 -80.39 -93.97
CA ASN A 416 0.39 -78.96 -94.28
C ASN A 416 -0.15 -78.17 -93.07
N ALA A 417 -1.11 -78.73 -92.32
CA ALA A 417 -1.63 -78.10 -91.11
C ALA A 417 -0.56 -77.98 -90.02
N GLU A 418 0.19 -79.07 -89.77
CA GLU A 418 1.31 -79.08 -88.81
C GLU A 418 2.41 -78.08 -89.21
N LEU A 419 2.73 -78.00 -90.51
CA LEU A 419 3.68 -77.04 -91.06
C LEU A 419 3.24 -75.58 -90.84
N SER A 420 1.94 -75.27 -90.90
CA SER A 420 1.43 -73.91 -90.62
C SER A 420 1.63 -73.54 -89.15
N TRP A 421 1.23 -74.42 -88.24
CA TRP A 421 1.32 -74.18 -86.80
C TRP A 421 2.78 -74.04 -86.34
N GLN A 422 3.68 -74.87 -86.88
CA GLN A 422 5.10 -74.77 -86.58
C GLN A 422 5.71 -73.44 -87.09
N GLN A 423 5.31 -72.93 -88.25
CA GLN A 423 5.78 -71.63 -88.76
C GLN A 423 5.31 -70.47 -87.87
N GLU A 424 4.09 -70.53 -87.34
CA GLU A 424 3.56 -69.52 -86.42
C GLU A 424 4.34 -69.52 -85.09
N ILE A 425 4.67 -70.71 -84.54
CA ILE A 425 5.49 -70.86 -83.34
C ILE A 425 6.91 -70.35 -83.56
N GLU A 426 7.56 -70.72 -84.67
CA GLU A 426 8.91 -70.25 -85.01
C GLU A 426 8.92 -68.71 -85.18
N SER A 427 7.91 -68.12 -85.83
CA SER A 427 7.77 -66.66 -85.96
C SER A 427 7.51 -65.94 -84.63
N ALA A 428 6.72 -66.53 -83.73
CA ALA A 428 6.47 -65.97 -82.40
C ALA A 428 7.74 -65.98 -81.54
N LEU A 429 8.56 -67.02 -81.64
CA LEU A 429 9.86 -67.12 -80.97
C LEU A 429 10.89 -66.12 -81.52
N GLU A 430 10.90 -65.88 -82.83
CA GLU A 430 11.72 -64.81 -83.42
C GLU A 430 11.34 -63.41 -82.90
N LYS A 431 10.04 -63.13 -82.76
CA LYS A 431 9.55 -61.88 -82.14
C LYS A 431 9.94 -61.76 -80.66
N ALA A 432 10.13 -62.88 -79.96
CA ALA A 432 10.65 -62.95 -78.60
C ALA A 432 12.19 -62.91 -78.52
N GLY A 433 12.90 -62.71 -79.64
CA GLY A 433 14.35 -62.60 -79.69
C GLY A 433 15.11 -63.94 -79.74
N CYS A 434 14.43 -65.06 -79.95
CA CYS A 434 15.07 -66.36 -80.16
C CYS A 434 15.42 -66.56 -81.64
N ASN A 435 16.67 -66.91 -81.94
CA ASN A 435 17.16 -66.99 -83.33
C ASN A 435 16.90 -68.38 -83.96
N VAL A 436 15.63 -68.71 -84.18
CA VAL A 436 15.18 -70.08 -84.51
C VAL A 436 15.68 -70.57 -85.88
N LYS A 437 15.97 -69.67 -86.83
CA LYS A 437 16.49 -70.03 -88.17
C LYS A 437 17.96 -70.44 -88.20
N LEU A 438 18.74 -70.12 -87.16
CA LEU A 438 20.19 -70.38 -87.07
C LEU A 438 20.55 -71.32 -85.92
N SER A 439 19.55 -71.87 -85.23
CA SER A 439 19.70 -72.74 -84.08
C SER A 439 19.26 -74.16 -84.43
N ASP A 440 20.13 -75.14 -84.19
CA ASP A 440 19.79 -76.57 -84.29
C ASP A 440 18.89 -77.05 -83.12
N GLU A 441 18.54 -76.16 -82.19
CA GLU A 441 17.71 -76.48 -81.03
C GLU A 441 16.20 -76.44 -81.32
N VAL A 442 15.48 -77.46 -80.84
CA VAL A 442 14.01 -77.55 -80.94
C VAL A 442 13.34 -76.36 -80.25
N SER A 443 12.26 -75.83 -80.82
CA SER A 443 11.47 -74.68 -80.32
C SER A 443 11.15 -74.73 -78.82
N ALA A 444 10.93 -75.93 -78.26
CA ALA A 444 10.66 -76.14 -76.84
C ALA A 444 11.80 -75.66 -75.91
N LYS A 445 13.08 -75.82 -76.30
CA LYS A 445 14.22 -75.32 -75.50
C LYS A 445 14.27 -73.79 -75.45
N HIS A 446 13.92 -73.14 -76.56
CA HIS A 446 13.83 -71.69 -76.63
C HIS A 446 12.75 -71.13 -75.69
N ILE A 447 11.60 -71.82 -75.58
CA ILE A 447 10.52 -71.48 -74.63
C ILE A 447 10.99 -71.64 -73.17
N ASP A 448 11.64 -72.76 -72.84
CA ASP A 448 12.18 -73.02 -71.49
C ASP A 448 13.24 -71.98 -71.08
N ASN A 449 14.12 -71.59 -71.99
CA ASN A 449 15.11 -70.53 -71.76
C ASN A 449 14.48 -69.14 -71.56
N LEU A 450 13.39 -68.82 -72.26
CA LEU A 450 12.63 -67.58 -72.03
C LEU A 450 11.92 -67.60 -70.67
N TRP A 451 11.33 -68.74 -70.28
CA TRP A 451 10.68 -68.90 -68.98
C TRP A 451 11.67 -68.74 -67.82
N LYS A 452 12.85 -69.35 -67.91
CA LYS A 452 13.93 -69.20 -66.91
C LYS A 452 14.41 -67.76 -66.76
N LYS A 453 14.50 -67.00 -67.86
CA LYS A 453 14.82 -65.56 -67.82
C LYS A 453 13.72 -64.77 -67.09
N LEU A 454 12.46 -65.01 -67.45
CA LEU A 454 11.31 -64.35 -66.79
C LEU A 454 11.26 -64.65 -65.29
N GLU A 455 11.54 -65.91 -64.89
CA GLU A 455 11.59 -66.31 -63.49
C GLU A 455 12.75 -65.63 -62.72
N ALA A 456 13.90 -65.41 -63.36
CA ALA A 456 15.02 -64.68 -62.77
C ALA A 456 14.72 -63.19 -62.58
N GLU A 457 14.15 -62.52 -63.59
CA GLU A 457 13.72 -61.12 -63.53
C GLU A 457 12.64 -60.90 -62.46
N LEU A 458 11.69 -61.83 -62.31
CA LEU A 458 10.69 -61.79 -61.24
C LEU A 458 11.34 -61.88 -59.84
N LYS A 459 12.34 -62.75 -59.65
CA LYS A 459 13.07 -62.87 -58.38
C LYS A 459 13.88 -61.62 -58.05
N GLU A 460 14.50 -60.96 -59.03
CA GLU A 460 15.17 -59.67 -58.80
C GLU A 460 14.16 -58.55 -58.49
N MET A 461 13.02 -58.50 -59.18
CA MET A 461 11.94 -57.58 -58.85
C MET A 461 11.39 -57.77 -57.43
N GLU A 462 11.30 -59.01 -56.94
CA GLU A 462 10.91 -59.31 -55.56
C GLU A 462 11.95 -58.85 -54.54
N LYS A 463 13.25 -59.08 -54.79
CA LYS A 463 14.36 -58.58 -53.95
C LYS A 463 14.39 -57.05 -53.88
N MET A 464 14.23 -56.37 -55.02
CA MET A 464 14.17 -54.91 -55.05
C MET A 464 12.94 -54.39 -54.27
N ARG A 465 11.80 -55.07 -54.37
CA ARG A 465 10.59 -54.76 -53.58
C ARG A 465 10.70 -55.10 -52.09
N SER A 466 11.52 -56.06 -51.66
CA SER A 466 11.83 -56.21 -50.23
C SER A 466 12.77 -55.10 -49.78
N HIS A 467 13.84 -54.83 -50.51
CA HIS A 467 14.81 -53.79 -50.14
C HIS A 467 14.18 -52.40 -50.00
N ILE A 468 13.27 -52.02 -50.90
CA ILE A 468 12.48 -50.77 -50.78
C ILE A 468 11.65 -50.76 -49.50
N ARG A 469 10.96 -51.86 -49.15
CA ARG A 469 10.16 -51.96 -47.91
C ARG A 469 11.03 -51.89 -46.65
N ASP A 470 12.21 -52.49 -46.68
CA ASP A 470 13.15 -52.47 -45.57
C ASP A 470 13.70 -51.04 -45.35
N LEU A 471 14.05 -50.33 -46.43
CA LEU A 471 14.45 -48.91 -46.37
C LEU A 471 13.31 -48.00 -45.92
N GLU A 472 12.08 -48.21 -46.40
CA GLU A 472 10.90 -47.46 -45.92
C GLU A 472 10.63 -47.71 -44.43
N ALA A 473 10.86 -48.93 -43.95
CA ALA A 473 10.71 -49.29 -42.54
C ALA A 473 11.80 -48.65 -41.68
N GLN A 474 13.07 -48.66 -42.13
CA GLN A 474 14.17 -47.95 -41.46
C GLN A 474 13.90 -46.45 -41.40
N HIS A 475 13.59 -45.79 -42.53
CA HIS A 475 13.30 -44.35 -42.54
C HIS A 475 12.10 -43.98 -41.63
N LYS A 476 11.06 -44.82 -41.55
CA LYS A 476 9.95 -44.61 -40.60
C LYS A 476 10.39 -44.78 -39.15
N GLY A 477 11.27 -45.75 -38.87
CA GLY A 477 11.92 -45.95 -37.57
C GLY A 477 12.71 -44.71 -37.16
N ASP A 478 13.72 -44.35 -37.95
CA ASP A 478 14.62 -43.21 -37.71
C ASP A 478 13.85 -41.89 -37.50
N LEU A 479 12.80 -41.65 -38.30
CA LEU A 479 11.96 -40.47 -38.16
C LEU A 479 11.12 -40.49 -36.87
N SER A 480 10.63 -41.67 -36.47
CA SER A 480 9.89 -41.82 -35.20
C SER A 480 10.82 -41.66 -33.98
N GLU A 481 12.06 -42.11 -34.07
CA GLU A 481 13.08 -41.95 -33.05
C GLU A 481 13.47 -40.47 -32.92
N ARG A 482 13.78 -39.78 -34.04
CA ARG A 482 14.04 -38.32 -34.05
C ARG A 482 12.90 -37.50 -33.46
N LEU A 483 11.65 -37.84 -33.79
CA LEU A 483 10.47 -37.18 -33.23
C LEU A 483 10.30 -37.47 -31.73
N SER A 484 10.72 -38.64 -31.25
CA SER A 484 10.73 -39.00 -29.83
C SER A 484 11.82 -38.23 -29.07
N GLU A 485 13.05 -38.21 -29.59
CA GLU A 485 14.18 -37.43 -29.06
C GLU A 485 13.83 -35.94 -28.94
N LEU A 486 13.31 -35.35 -30.02
CA LEU A 486 12.96 -33.93 -30.05
C LEU A 486 11.83 -33.60 -29.05
N ARG A 487 10.84 -34.50 -28.89
CA ARG A 487 9.79 -34.36 -27.87
C ARG A 487 10.34 -34.47 -26.46
N MET A 488 11.26 -35.39 -26.19
CA MET A 488 11.93 -35.50 -24.89
C MET A 488 12.74 -34.24 -24.57
N GLN A 489 13.51 -33.72 -25.53
CA GLN A 489 14.24 -32.46 -25.38
C GLN A 489 13.28 -31.31 -25.04
N HIS A 490 12.20 -31.12 -25.80
CA HIS A 490 11.23 -30.06 -25.52
C HIS A 490 10.50 -30.22 -24.17
N GLN A 491 10.24 -31.46 -23.73
CA GLN A 491 9.69 -31.72 -22.40
C GLN A 491 10.70 -31.41 -21.29
N GLN A 492 11.98 -31.71 -21.52
CA GLN A 492 13.05 -31.44 -20.58
C GLN A 492 13.35 -29.94 -20.47
N ASP A 493 13.46 -29.23 -21.60
CA ASP A 493 13.62 -27.77 -21.65
C ASP A 493 12.45 -27.05 -20.96
N LEU A 494 11.22 -27.54 -21.15
CA LEU A 494 10.03 -27.01 -20.47
C LEU A 494 10.06 -27.30 -18.96
N ALA A 495 10.51 -28.48 -18.54
CA ALA A 495 10.65 -28.84 -17.14
C ALA A 495 11.73 -27.99 -16.44
N ASP A 496 12.87 -27.77 -17.10
CA ASP A 496 13.98 -26.94 -16.61
C ASP A 496 13.58 -25.46 -16.55
N ALA A 497 12.84 -24.96 -17.54
CA ALA A 497 12.26 -23.61 -17.51
C ALA A 497 11.27 -23.44 -16.34
N ILE A 498 10.38 -24.41 -16.10
CA ILE A 498 9.46 -24.40 -14.95
C ILE A 498 10.22 -24.48 -13.62
N ALA A 499 11.27 -25.30 -13.54
CA ALA A 499 12.11 -25.43 -12.35
C ALA A 499 12.86 -24.12 -12.05
N LYS A 500 13.40 -23.45 -13.07
CA LYS A 500 14.07 -22.16 -12.94
C LYS A 500 13.11 -21.07 -12.46
N VAL A 501 11.92 -20.94 -13.06
CA VAL A 501 10.90 -19.97 -12.62
C VAL A 501 10.48 -20.25 -11.17
N ARG A 502 10.31 -21.51 -10.77
CA ARG A 502 10.01 -21.87 -9.37
C ARG A 502 11.13 -21.47 -8.41
N LEU A 503 12.39 -21.71 -8.76
CA LEU A 503 13.54 -21.29 -7.95
C LEU A 503 13.61 -19.76 -7.80
N GLU A 504 13.43 -19.03 -8.89
CA GLU A 504 13.40 -17.56 -8.86
C GLU A 504 12.24 -17.03 -8.01
N ASP A 505 11.06 -17.65 -8.07
CA ASP A 505 9.90 -17.25 -7.26
C ASP A 505 10.06 -17.65 -5.78
N GLU A 506 10.69 -18.79 -5.48
CA GLU A 506 11.11 -19.14 -4.11
C GLU A 506 12.14 -18.16 -3.56
N GLU A 507 13.13 -17.72 -4.35
CA GLU A 507 14.10 -16.71 -3.94
C GLU A 507 13.44 -15.35 -3.69
N LYS A 508 12.54 -14.90 -4.57
CA LYS A 508 11.76 -13.67 -4.39
C LYS A 508 10.91 -13.76 -3.10
N LEU A 509 10.27 -14.91 -2.85
CA LEU A 509 9.50 -15.13 -1.63
C LEU A 509 10.38 -15.13 -0.37
N ARG A 510 11.57 -15.74 -0.41
CA ARG A 510 12.53 -15.71 0.71
C ARG A 510 12.98 -14.28 1.00
N LYS A 511 13.40 -13.53 -0.02
CA LYS A 511 13.78 -12.10 0.11
C LYS A 511 12.65 -11.27 0.72
N ALA A 512 11.42 -11.41 0.21
CA ALA A 512 10.25 -10.71 0.79
C ALA A 512 9.93 -11.12 2.23
N LEU A 513 10.14 -12.40 2.62
CA LEU A 513 9.99 -12.85 3.99
C LEU A 513 11.08 -12.31 4.92
N ASP A 514 12.32 -12.19 4.45
CA ASP A 514 13.43 -11.64 5.22
C ASP A 514 13.32 -10.11 5.36
N GLU A 515 12.93 -9.38 4.31
CA GLU A 515 12.55 -7.95 4.39
C GLU A 515 11.41 -7.71 5.40
N LEU A 516 10.39 -8.58 5.41
CA LEU A 516 9.31 -8.50 6.40
C LEU A 516 9.80 -8.79 7.83
N ARG A 517 10.72 -9.74 8.01
CA ARG A 517 11.34 -10.04 9.31
C ARG A 517 12.18 -8.88 9.83
N GLU A 518 12.97 -8.25 8.97
CA GLU A 518 13.77 -7.07 9.30
C GLU A 518 12.88 -5.89 9.67
N ALA A 519 11.87 -5.57 8.85
CA ALA A 519 10.90 -4.52 9.16
C ALA A 519 10.10 -4.79 10.45
N GLU A 520 9.81 -6.05 10.77
CA GLU A 520 9.16 -6.40 12.04
C GLU A 520 10.14 -6.32 13.23
N ALA A 521 11.41 -6.70 13.05
CA ALA A 521 12.46 -6.54 14.05
C ALA A 521 12.73 -5.08 14.37
N GLU A 522 12.79 -4.20 13.37
CA GLU A 522 12.91 -2.75 13.54
C GLU A 522 11.71 -2.17 14.30
N ARG A 523 10.47 -2.54 13.91
CA ARG A 523 9.25 -2.11 14.65
C ARG A 523 9.27 -2.56 16.10
N ARG A 524 9.70 -3.80 16.38
CA ARG A 524 9.86 -4.31 17.75
C ARG A 524 10.94 -3.54 18.51
N ALA A 525 12.07 -3.23 17.88
CA ALA A 525 13.13 -2.42 18.50
C ALA A 525 12.68 -0.99 18.80
N GLN A 526 11.98 -0.33 17.87
CA GLN A 526 11.39 0.99 18.07
C GLN A 526 10.34 0.99 19.18
N ALA A 527 9.47 -0.02 19.24
CA ALA A 527 8.51 -0.18 20.33
C ALA A 527 9.20 -0.37 21.70
N VAL A 528 10.25 -1.19 21.76
CA VAL A 528 11.05 -1.36 22.99
C VAL A 528 11.76 -0.08 23.41
N LEU A 529 12.28 0.72 22.45
CA LEU A 529 12.87 2.03 22.76
C LEU A 529 11.83 3.03 23.28
N ALA A 530 10.64 3.07 22.67
CA ALA A 530 9.54 3.93 23.12
C ALA A 530 9.02 3.54 24.52
N GLU A 531 8.89 2.24 24.82
CA GLU A 531 8.53 1.77 26.16
C GLU A 531 9.64 2.04 27.20
N ARG A 532 10.92 1.96 26.81
CA ARG A 532 12.04 2.40 27.67
C ARG A 532 11.97 3.89 27.97
N GLN A 533 11.75 4.74 26.97
CA GLN A 533 11.58 6.19 27.17
C GLN A 533 10.44 6.51 28.13
N LYS A 534 9.27 5.86 27.98
CA LYS A 534 8.15 6.00 28.94
C LYS A 534 8.51 5.53 30.35
N LEU A 535 9.30 4.45 30.47
CA LEU A 535 9.79 3.96 31.76
C LEU A 535 10.77 4.95 32.41
N ASP A 536 11.68 5.54 31.63
CA ASP A 536 12.63 6.55 32.10
C ASP A 536 11.91 7.84 32.50
N GLU A 537 10.95 8.31 31.71
CA GLU A 537 10.05 9.43 32.06
C GLU A 537 9.24 9.14 33.34
N ALA A 538 8.66 7.95 33.46
CA ALA A 538 7.93 7.54 34.66
C ALA A 538 8.84 7.43 35.89
N ASN A 539 10.06 6.92 35.74
CA ASN A 539 11.05 6.86 36.80
C ASN A 539 11.50 8.27 37.24
N ASN A 540 11.76 9.17 36.30
CA ASN A 540 12.09 10.57 36.58
C ASN A 540 10.95 11.28 37.32
N ASN A 541 9.71 11.13 36.84
CA ASN A 541 8.52 11.66 37.52
C ASN A 541 8.36 11.08 38.93
N MET A 542 8.63 9.79 39.13
CA MET A 542 8.60 9.14 40.46
C MET A 542 9.71 9.65 41.37
N GLU A 543 10.90 9.96 40.84
CA GLU A 543 12.01 10.51 41.62
C GLU A 543 11.79 12.00 41.97
N GLU A 544 11.26 12.80 41.05
CA GLU A 544 10.79 14.16 41.34
C GLU A 544 9.69 14.16 42.41
N LEU A 545 8.73 13.23 42.32
CA LEU A 545 7.70 13.04 43.34
C LEU A 545 8.32 12.66 44.70
N ARG A 546 9.31 11.75 44.75
CA ARG A 546 10.05 11.40 45.97
C ARG A 546 10.77 12.60 46.56
N VAL A 547 11.51 13.38 45.76
CA VAL A 547 12.20 14.60 46.20
C VAL A 547 11.19 15.63 46.73
N SER A 548 10.06 15.83 46.04
CA SER A 548 9.00 16.73 46.50
C SER A 548 8.32 16.25 47.80
N PHE A 549 8.20 14.94 48.00
CA PHE A 549 7.65 14.34 49.20
C PHE A 549 8.61 14.47 50.39
N LEU A 550 9.90 14.19 50.17
CA LEU A 550 10.94 14.41 51.18
C LEU A 550 11.01 15.88 51.59
N LYS A 551 10.98 16.81 50.62
CA LYS A 551 10.98 18.25 50.92
C LYS A 551 9.74 18.66 51.73
N ARG A 552 8.54 18.21 51.35
CA ARG A 552 7.32 18.43 52.14
C ARG A 552 7.40 17.81 53.53
N GLN A 553 8.04 16.67 53.69
CA GLN A 553 8.25 16.03 54.99
C GLN A 553 9.23 16.83 55.87
N GLU A 554 10.26 17.44 55.29
CA GLU A 554 11.16 18.38 55.98
C GLU A 554 10.38 19.65 56.40
N GLU A 555 9.65 20.27 55.47
CA GLU A 555 8.78 21.44 55.73
C GLU A 555 7.72 21.13 56.81
N GLU A 556 7.16 19.91 56.84
CA GLU A 556 6.23 19.47 57.88
C GLU A 556 6.92 19.25 59.24
N LYS A 557 8.17 18.78 59.29
CA LYS A 557 8.96 18.71 60.54
C LYS A 557 9.26 20.12 61.07
N GLU A 558 9.70 21.03 60.20
CA GLU A 558 10.02 22.42 60.57
C GLU A 558 8.79 23.15 61.10
N THR A 559 7.64 23.04 60.41
CA THR A 559 6.38 23.64 60.87
C THR A 559 5.85 23.02 62.16
N ARG A 560 6.00 21.69 62.36
CA ARG A 560 5.71 21.04 63.66
C ARG A 560 6.66 21.50 64.77
N ALA A 561 7.94 21.69 64.50
CA ALA A 561 8.89 22.21 65.47
C ALA A 561 8.57 23.66 65.87
N ALA A 562 8.25 24.52 64.90
CA ALA A 562 7.83 25.90 65.15
C ALA A 562 6.48 25.97 65.89
N ALA A 563 5.55 25.05 65.61
CA ALA A 563 4.29 24.93 66.35
C ALA A 563 4.52 24.46 67.80
N GLN A 564 5.46 23.53 68.02
CA GLN A 564 5.85 23.11 69.37
C GLN A 564 6.50 24.27 70.13
N GLU A 565 7.44 25.00 69.53
CA GLU A 565 8.07 26.17 70.15
C GLU A 565 7.04 27.27 70.48
N ALA A 566 6.00 27.43 69.66
CA ALA A 566 4.89 28.34 69.92
C ALA A 566 3.99 27.85 71.08
N LEU A 567 3.77 26.54 71.23
CA LEU A 567 3.06 25.96 72.37
C LEU A 567 3.87 26.11 73.67
N ASP A 568 5.18 25.85 73.64
CA ASP A 568 6.07 26.00 74.79
C ASP A 568 6.07 27.47 75.27
N LYS A 569 6.18 28.43 74.35
CA LYS A 569 6.03 29.88 74.66
C LYS A 569 4.64 30.23 75.21
N LEU A 570 3.58 29.58 74.73
CA LEU A 570 2.24 29.77 75.27
C LEU A 570 2.13 29.27 76.72
N GLU A 571 2.83 28.18 77.07
CA GLU A 571 2.92 27.70 78.45
C GLU A 571 3.76 28.64 79.33
N GLU A 572 4.88 29.16 78.84
CA GLU A 572 5.65 30.21 79.52
C GLU A 572 4.77 31.46 79.78
N TYR A 573 4.03 31.94 78.78
CA TYR A 573 3.11 33.06 78.94
C TYR A 573 1.98 32.76 79.94
N LYS A 574 1.40 31.56 79.95
CA LYS A 574 0.40 31.15 80.96
C LYS A 574 0.98 31.15 82.38
N GLN A 575 2.21 30.65 82.56
CA GLN A 575 2.89 30.70 83.86
C GLN A 575 3.19 32.12 84.31
N LEU A 576 3.53 33.01 83.37
CA LEU A 576 3.83 34.42 83.64
C LEU A 576 2.54 35.21 83.94
N GLU A 577 1.46 34.94 83.21
CA GLU A 577 0.11 35.47 83.49
C GLU A 577 -0.39 35.02 84.88
N ALA A 578 -0.19 33.75 85.25
CA ALA A 578 -0.54 33.24 86.57
C ALA A 578 0.23 33.95 87.70
N LYS A 579 1.53 34.20 87.52
CA LYS A 579 2.34 34.99 88.46
C LYS A 579 1.85 36.43 88.57
N LEU A 580 1.60 37.11 87.46
CA LEU A 580 1.09 38.48 87.46
C LEU A 580 -0.30 38.59 88.09
N ARG A 581 -1.20 37.62 87.85
CA ARG A 581 -2.50 37.53 88.53
C ARG A 581 -2.34 37.40 90.05
N GLN A 582 -1.41 36.56 90.50
CA GLN A 582 -1.11 36.38 91.93
C GLN A 582 -0.50 37.65 92.56
N GLU A 583 0.41 38.34 91.86
CA GLU A 583 0.96 39.64 92.30
C GLU A 583 -0.12 40.73 92.40
N ILE A 584 -1.07 40.77 91.46
CA ILE A 584 -2.23 41.68 91.52
C ILE A 584 -3.11 41.33 92.72
N GLU A 585 -3.39 40.05 92.97
CA GLU A 585 -4.21 39.60 94.10
C GLU A 585 -3.56 39.92 95.46
N ASP A 586 -2.25 39.74 95.59
CA ASP A 586 -1.46 40.16 96.76
C ASP A 586 -1.50 41.69 96.97
N LEU A 587 -1.37 42.48 95.90
CA LEU A 587 -1.47 43.94 95.96
C LEU A 587 -2.88 44.40 96.36
N GLU A 588 -3.93 43.76 95.83
CA GLU A 588 -5.31 44.03 96.25
C GLU A 588 -5.53 43.70 97.73
N GLN A 589 -4.98 42.58 98.23
CA GLN A 589 -5.08 42.22 99.64
C GLN A 589 -4.39 43.23 100.55
N ARG A 590 -3.18 43.71 100.17
CA ARG A 590 -2.47 44.78 100.91
C ARG A 590 -3.27 46.08 100.92
N ASN A 591 -3.79 46.52 99.77
CA ASN A 591 -4.58 47.74 99.66
C ASN A 591 -5.90 47.63 100.44
N LYS A 592 -6.56 46.46 100.45
CA LYS A 592 -7.72 46.17 101.31
C LYS A 592 -7.37 46.22 102.81
N LEU A 593 -6.17 45.82 103.20
CA LEU A 593 -5.69 45.91 104.59
C LEU A 593 -5.42 47.37 104.99
N GLU A 594 -4.69 48.12 104.17
CA GLU A 594 -4.43 49.56 104.38
C GLU A 594 -5.74 50.38 104.45
N GLN A 595 -6.73 50.06 103.61
CA GLN A 595 -8.05 50.68 103.69
C GLN A 595 -8.83 50.32 104.96
N ARG A 596 -8.57 49.16 105.58
CA ARG A 596 -9.15 48.80 106.88
C ARG A 596 -8.49 49.57 108.00
N THR A 597 -7.16 49.58 108.07
CA THR A 597 -6.43 50.33 109.10
C THR A 597 -6.75 51.83 109.04
N LEU A 598 -6.80 52.43 107.84
CA LEU A 598 -7.22 53.82 107.67
C LEU A 598 -8.67 54.10 108.10
N ARG A 599 -9.59 53.12 107.98
CA ARG A 599 -10.97 53.26 108.49
C ARG A 599 -11.00 53.17 110.01
N GLU A 600 -10.26 52.21 110.59
CA GLU A 600 -10.14 52.05 112.04
C GLU A 600 -9.52 53.30 112.69
N ASP A 601 -8.44 53.84 112.12
CA ASP A 601 -7.82 55.11 112.55
C ASP A 601 -8.81 56.29 112.51
N LEU A 602 -9.63 56.39 111.45
CA LEU A 602 -10.65 57.44 111.31
C LEU A 602 -11.81 57.25 112.29
N GLU A 603 -12.21 56.01 112.60
CA GLU A 603 -13.22 55.69 113.61
C GLU A 603 -12.71 55.97 115.03
N ASP A 604 -11.44 55.68 115.32
CA ASP A 604 -10.80 56.03 116.59
C ASP A 604 -10.65 57.54 116.76
N ARG A 605 -10.26 58.26 115.69
CA ARG A 605 -10.27 59.73 115.70
C ARG A 605 -11.66 60.30 115.97
N ARG A 606 -12.69 59.71 115.36
CA ARG A 606 -14.10 60.11 115.55
C ARG A 606 -14.60 59.78 116.96
N ARG A 607 -14.20 58.64 117.54
CA ARG A 607 -14.48 58.27 118.94
C ARG A 607 -13.81 59.24 119.91
N GLY A 608 -12.55 59.60 119.69
CA GLY A 608 -11.84 60.62 120.49
C GLY A 608 -12.53 61.98 120.48
N LEU A 609 -12.87 62.49 119.29
CA LEU A 609 -13.63 63.74 119.16
C LEU A 609 -15.02 63.67 119.83
N SER A 610 -15.70 62.52 119.79
CA SER A 610 -16.97 62.34 120.51
C SER A 610 -16.77 62.45 122.02
N GLN A 611 -15.76 61.78 122.58
CA GLN A 611 -15.42 61.84 124.00
C GLN A 611 -15.04 63.26 124.44
N GLU A 612 -14.30 64.01 123.62
CA GLU A 612 -14.05 65.45 123.85
C GLU A 612 -15.37 66.24 123.90
N THR A 613 -16.30 66.02 122.95
CA THR A 613 -17.60 66.72 123.00
C THR A 613 -18.46 66.33 124.22
N ASP A 614 -18.40 65.08 124.68
CA ASP A 614 -19.15 64.63 125.85
C ASP A 614 -18.55 65.14 127.16
N THR A 615 -17.22 65.23 127.29
CA THR A 615 -16.59 65.90 128.44
C THR A 615 -16.89 67.39 128.48
N LEU A 616 -16.93 68.08 127.33
CA LEU A 616 -17.38 69.48 127.24
C LEU A 616 -18.86 69.64 127.61
N ARG A 617 -19.75 68.72 127.20
CA ARG A 617 -21.17 68.70 127.64
C ARG A 617 -21.29 68.51 129.16
N GLU A 618 -20.47 67.64 129.76
CA GLU A 618 -20.51 67.39 131.20
C GLU A 618 -19.95 68.58 132.01
N GLN A 619 -18.92 69.26 131.50
CA GLN A 619 -18.48 70.56 132.06
C GLN A 619 -19.60 71.59 132.01
N VAL A 620 -20.35 71.70 130.91
CA VAL A 620 -21.52 72.59 130.79
C VAL A 620 -22.61 72.23 131.81
N LYS A 621 -22.87 70.94 132.06
CA LYS A 621 -23.80 70.53 133.14
C LYS A 621 -23.30 70.90 134.53
N GLN A 622 -22.02 70.71 134.84
CA GLN A 622 -21.46 71.10 136.14
C GLN A 622 -21.51 72.62 136.34
N HIS A 623 -21.28 73.40 135.28
CA HIS A 623 -21.45 74.85 135.31
C HIS A 623 -22.92 75.23 135.56
N ALA A 624 -23.88 74.57 134.91
CA ALA A 624 -25.31 74.80 135.14
C ALA A 624 -25.74 74.47 136.59
N LEU A 625 -25.28 73.35 137.15
CA LEU A 625 -25.54 72.98 138.56
C LEU A 625 -24.93 73.98 139.55
N THR A 626 -23.75 74.53 139.24
CA THR A 626 -23.10 75.56 140.08
C THR A 626 -23.88 76.87 140.08
N ILE A 627 -24.50 77.25 138.95
CA ILE A 627 -25.34 78.44 138.84
C ILE A 627 -26.57 78.32 139.75
N VAL A 628 -27.30 77.19 139.69
CA VAL A 628 -28.49 76.94 140.54
C VAL A 628 -28.12 77.01 142.03
N ALA A 629 -26.99 76.42 142.43
CA ALA A 629 -26.52 76.47 143.83
C ALA A 629 -26.10 77.89 144.29
N MET A 630 -25.73 78.79 143.38
CA MET A 630 -25.49 80.21 143.69
C MET A 630 -26.79 81.03 143.78
N GLU A 631 -27.78 80.72 142.95
CA GLU A 631 -29.12 81.34 143.00
C GLU A 631 -29.83 81.03 144.32
N GLU A 632 -29.74 79.80 144.84
CA GLU A 632 -30.31 79.42 146.14
C GLU A 632 -29.64 80.14 147.33
N ARG A 633 -28.32 80.40 147.26
CA ARG A 633 -27.61 81.16 148.31
C ARG A 633 -27.98 82.65 148.35
N LEU A 634 -28.30 83.25 147.20
CA LEU A 634 -28.84 84.61 147.13
C LEU A 634 -30.24 84.71 147.77
N LEU A 635 -31.09 83.68 147.59
CA LEU A 635 -32.40 83.60 148.23
C LEU A 635 -32.32 83.45 149.76
N ALA A 636 -31.35 82.70 150.28
CA ALA A 636 -31.15 82.54 151.73
C ALA A 636 -30.65 83.82 152.41
N THR A 637 -29.65 84.48 151.82
CA THR A 637 -29.08 85.74 152.35
C THR A 637 -30.07 86.91 152.26
N SER A 638 -30.97 86.92 151.26
CA SER A 638 -32.09 87.86 151.20
C SER A 638 -33.10 87.73 152.35
N LYS A 639 -33.13 86.60 153.07
CA LYS A 639 -34.16 86.33 154.09
C LYS A 639 -33.77 86.85 155.47
N GLN A 640 -32.49 86.79 155.85
CA GLN A 640 -32.00 87.27 157.14
C GLN A 640 -31.89 88.80 157.22
N LEU A 641 -31.75 89.50 156.08
CA LEU A 641 -31.68 90.97 156.06
C LEU A 641 -33.01 91.67 156.43
N LYS A 642 -34.14 90.94 156.43
CA LYS A 642 -35.48 91.51 156.70
C LYS A 642 -35.82 91.65 158.18
N GLU A 643 -35.13 90.97 159.09
CA GLU A 643 -35.48 90.97 160.51
C GLU A 643 -34.84 92.14 161.28
N ALA A 644 -33.76 92.74 160.75
CA ALA A 644 -33.05 93.85 161.38
C ALA A 644 -33.67 95.25 161.14
N GLU A 645 -34.53 95.43 160.13
CA GLU A 645 -35.20 96.71 159.86
C GLU A 645 -36.49 96.91 160.69
N GLY A 646 -36.91 95.87 161.42
CA GLY A 646 -38.14 95.81 162.24
C GLY A 646 -38.14 96.62 163.54
N GLN A 647 -37.21 97.56 163.74
CA GLN A 647 -37.20 98.48 164.90
C GLN A 647 -37.02 99.96 164.53
N LYS A 648 -36.97 100.28 163.23
CA LYS A 648 -37.30 101.62 162.68
C LYS A 648 -38.60 101.61 161.84
N VAL A 649 -39.43 100.59 162.05
CA VAL A 649 -40.69 100.76 162.80
C VAL A 649 -40.88 102.19 163.39
N ASP A 650 -41.99 102.90 163.17
CA ASP A 650 -43.19 102.43 162.50
C ASP A 650 -44.10 103.49 161.86
N LEU A 651 -44.62 103.10 160.69
CA LEU A 651 -45.89 103.57 160.10
C LEU A 651 -46.05 105.04 159.65
N GLN A 652 -45.01 105.67 159.11
CA GLN A 652 -45.13 106.90 158.28
C GLN A 652 -44.35 106.73 156.95
N ARG A 653 -44.57 105.66 156.17
CA ARG A 653 -45.77 105.25 155.38
C ARG A 653 -46.06 106.13 154.16
N LYS A 654 -45.86 105.67 152.92
CA LYS A 654 -44.96 104.64 152.32
C LYS A 654 -45.21 104.73 150.80
N LEU A 655 -44.32 105.38 150.04
CA LEU A 655 -44.43 105.49 148.58
C LEU A 655 -43.04 105.53 147.96
N GLU A 656 -42.86 104.83 146.84
CA GLU A 656 -41.63 104.06 146.62
C GLU A 656 -40.50 104.73 145.83
N ALA A 657 -39.29 104.32 146.23
CA ALA A 657 -37.98 104.63 145.69
C ALA A 657 -37.58 103.58 144.62
N LYS A 658 -36.52 103.66 143.80
CA LYS A 658 -35.44 104.62 143.49
C LYS A 658 -34.66 103.99 142.31
N LEU A 659 -33.89 104.76 141.52
CA LEU A 659 -32.55 104.35 141.02
C LEU A 659 -31.86 105.46 140.21
N LEU A 660 -30.57 105.68 140.48
CA LEU A 660 -29.58 106.49 139.73
C LEU A 660 -28.24 105.71 139.82
N GLU A 661 -27.55 105.45 138.70
CA GLU A 661 -26.33 106.14 138.21
C GLU A 661 -25.05 105.92 139.05
N ALA A 662 -23.85 105.68 138.48
CA ALA A 662 -23.42 105.50 137.08
C ALA A 662 -22.37 104.35 137.02
N GLN A 663 -21.42 104.14 136.09
CA GLN A 663 -20.87 104.81 134.90
C GLN A 663 -20.18 103.68 134.06
N GLN A 664 -19.76 103.73 132.79
CA GLN A 664 -19.62 104.79 131.77
C GLN A 664 -20.33 104.41 130.44
N LYS A 665 -19.57 103.96 129.41
CA LYS A 665 -19.99 103.71 128.02
C LYS A 665 -19.05 102.69 127.34
N PRO A 666 -19.37 102.08 126.18
CA PRO A 666 -20.68 101.85 125.55
C PRO A 666 -20.98 100.36 125.26
N LYS A 667 -22.25 99.93 125.21
CA LYS A 667 -22.65 98.58 124.76
C LYS A 667 -23.82 98.61 123.76
N VAL A 668 -23.60 98.00 122.59
CA VAL A 668 -24.35 96.86 121.99
C VAL A 668 -25.87 96.78 122.26
N PRO A 669 -26.73 96.68 121.23
CA PRO A 669 -27.48 95.41 121.06
C PRO A 669 -27.93 95.01 119.63
N PRO A 670 -28.13 93.69 119.37
CA PRO A 670 -28.97 93.16 118.30
C PRO A 670 -30.31 92.58 118.81
N LYS A 671 -31.43 92.80 118.10
CA LYS A 671 -32.75 92.11 118.21
C LYS A 671 -33.79 92.76 117.27
N PRO A 672 -34.82 92.02 116.82
CA PRO A 672 -36.21 92.50 116.78
C PRO A 672 -37.05 91.65 117.77
N VAL A 673 -38.25 92.01 118.24
CA VAL A 673 -39.50 92.51 117.62
C VAL A 673 -40.27 93.27 118.72
N ASN A 674 -40.86 94.47 118.54
CA ASN A 674 -42.26 94.65 118.07
C ASN A 674 -42.63 96.15 117.78
N ILE A 675 -43.15 96.45 116.57
CA ILE A 675 -44.13 97.51 116.16
C ILE A 675 -43.78 99.04 116.39
N PRO A 676 -44.51 100.03 115.78
CA PRO A 676 -44.23 100.80 114.53
C PRO A 676 -43.90 102.30 114.82
N PRO A 677 -44.13 103.35 113.96
CA PRO A 677 -44.49 103.46 112.53
C PRO A 677 -43.70 104.49 111.65
N SER A 678 -43.92 104.43 110.32
CA SER A 678 -43.97 105.53 109.30
C SER A 678 -42.79 106.55 109.16
N GLN A 679 -42.19 106.84 107.99
CA GLN A 679 -42.78 107.33 106.73
C GLN A 679 -41.76 107.26 105.54
N HIS A 680 -42.30 107.35 104.31
CA HIS A 680 -41.70 107.77 103.02
C HIS A 680 -40.23 107.43 102.67
N ASP A 681 -40.04 106.44 101.79
CA ASP A 681 -39.32 106.56 100.49
C ASP A 681 -39.37 105.26 99.63
N ILE A 682 -40.50 104.54 99.66
CA ILE A 682 -40.60 103.14 99.15
C ILE A 682 -40.95 103.05 97.64
N PHE A 683 -41.56 104.08 97.05
CA PHE A 683 -42.20 103.99 95.74
C PHE A 683 -41.25 103.77 94.55
N ALA A 684 -39.98 104.22 94.64
CA ALA A 684 -39.03 104.12 93.53
C ALA A 684 -38.37 102.72 93.38
N LEU A 685 -38.28 101.94 94.46
CA LEU A 685 -37.61 100.63 94.45
C LEU A 685 -38.54 99.49 94.00
N GLU A 686 -39.84 99.59 94.25
CA GLU A 686 -40.82 98.58 93.82
C GLU A 686 -40.94 98.49 92.29
N GLN A 687 -40.77 99.62 91.58
CA GLN A 687 -40.87 99.68 90.12
C GLN A 687 -39.70 98.95 89.43
N LEU A 688 -38.49 98.99 90.00
CA LEU A 688 -37.31 98.27 89.50
C LEU A 688 -37.43 96.75 89.75
N VAL A 689 -37.95 96.35 90.91
CA VAL A 689 -38.22 94.93 91.23
C VAL A 689 -39.32 94.36 90.33
N ALA A 690 -40.32 95.15 89.95
CA ALA A 690 -41.33 94.75 88.97
C ALA A 690 -40.75 94.53 87.56
N LEU A 691 -39.83 95.39 87.10
CA LEU A 691 -39.14 95.23 85.82
C LEU A 691 -38.27 93.96 85.78
N LEU A 692 -37.43 93.75 86.81
CA LEU A 692 -36.58 92.55 86.90
C LEU A 692 -37.39 91.24 86.96
N ARG A 693 -38.56 91.25 87.62
CA ARG A 693 -39.48 90.10 87.62
C ARG A 693 -40.10 89.84 86.25
N ARG A 694 -40.35 90.89 85.46
CA ARG A 694 -40.84 90.78 84.09
C ARG A 694 -39.77 90.22 83.15
N GLU A 695 -38.55 90.71 83.22
CA GLU A 695 -37.41 90.19 82.44
C GLU A 695 -37.12 88.72 82.75
N VAL A 696 -37.22 88.30 84.03
CA VAL A 696 -37.10 86.87 84.41
C VAL A 696 -38.26 86.02 83.86
N ALA A 697 -39.47 86.57 83.75
CA ALA A 697 -40.61 85.88 83.13
C ALA A 697 -40.41 85.76 81.60
N ASP A 698 -40.00 86.83 80.93
CA ASP A 698 -39.74 86.85 79.49
C ASP A 698 -38.58 85.91 79.10
N CYS A 699 -37.50 85.86 79.90
CA CYS A 699 -36.43 84.87 79.73
C CYS A 699 -36.92 83.42 79.90
N LYS A 700 -37.81 83.13 80.87
CA LYS A 700 -38.42 81.81 81.02
C LYS A 700 -39.34 81.45 79.86
N GLN A 701 -40.08 82.43 79.32
CA GLN A 701 -40.91 82.27 78.12
C GLN A 701 -40.03 81.92 76.90
N GLN A 702 -38.91 82.63 76.71
CA GLN A 702 -37.96 82.36 75.63
C GLN A 702 -37.24 81.01 75.77
N ILE A 703 -36.95 80.56 76.99
CA ILE A 703 -36.39 79.22 77.23
C ILE A 703 -37.41 78.15 76.81
N LYS A 704 -38.68 78.27 77.24
CA LYS A 704 -39.73 77.33 76.80
C LYS A 704 -39.92 77.28 75.29
N VAL A 705 -39.98 78.43 74.62
CA VAL A 705 -40.08 78.46 73.15
C VAL A 705 -38.86 77.79 72.49
N LYS A 706 -37.66 77.90 73.06
CA LYS A 706 -36.47 77.18 72.58
C LYS A 706 -36.53 75.69 72.88
N GLU A 707 -37.07 75.27 74.03
CA GLU A 707 -37.30 73.87 74.38
C GLU A 707 -38.34 73.22 73.44
N ASP A 708 -39.45 73.90 73.15
CA ASP A 708 -40.48 73.46 72.19
C ASP A 708 -39.89 73.31 70.77
N VAL A 709 -39.04 74.26 70.33
CA VAL A 709 -38.32 74.17 69.05
C VAL A 709 -37.30 73.03 69.05
N ILE A 710 -36.58 72.79 70.15
CA ILE A 710 -35.67 71.64 70.28
C ILE A 710 -36.45 70.32 70.24
N GLU A 711 -37.64 70.25 70.84
CA GLU A 711 -38.49 69.06 70.79
C GLU A 711 -39.08 68.83 69.39
N GLY A 712 -39.50 69.89 68.69
CA GLY A 712 -39.89 69.86 67.28
C GLY A 712 -38.75 69.34 66.39
N LEU A 713 -37.56 69.94 66.47
CA LEU A 713 -36.38 69.51 65.72
C LEU A 713 -35.96 68.07 66.05
N ARG A 714 -36.14 67.60 67.30
CA ARG A 714 -35.90 66.19 67.66
C ARG A 714 -36.92 65.24 67.02
N LYS A 715 -38.20 65.62 66.94
CA LYS A 715 -39.25 64.85 66.25
C LYS A 715 -39.01 64.82 64.74
N ASP A 716 -38.62 65.94 64.14
CA ASP A 716 -38.26 66.02 62.72
C ASP A 716 -37.00 65.19 62.41
N LEU A 717 -35.97 65.23 63.28
CA LEU A 717 -34.78 64.41 63.15
C LEU A 717 -35.11 62.91 63.25
N ALA A 718 -35.96 62.51 64.20
CA ALA A 718 -36.42 61.12 64.33
C ALA A 718 -37.23 60.68 63.10
N GLY A 719 -38.13 61.53 62.58
CA GLY A 719 -38.89 61.27 61.36
C GLY A 719 -38.03 61.28 60.08
N ALA A 720 -36.91 62.00 60.07
CA ALA A 720 -35.92 61.94 59.01
C ALA A 720 -35.07 60.65 59.11
N GLN A 721 -34.65 60.27 60.31
CA GLN A 721 -33.94 59.00 60.56
C GLN A 721 -34.79 57.78 60.20
N ALA A 722 -36.08 57.77 60.55
CA ALA A 722 -37.01 56.71 60.14
C ALA A 722 -37.08 56.59 58.61
N ARG A 723 -37.37 57.69 57.90
CA ARG A 723 -37.43 57.70 56.43
C ARG A 723 -36.11 57.33 55.74
N LEU A 724 -34.96 57.72 56.32
CA LEU A 724 -33.64 57.29 55.83
C LEU A 724 -33.39 55.80 56.09
N THR A 725 -33.93 55.25 57.18
CA THR A 725 -33.83 53.81 57.49
C THR A 725 -34.73 52.99 56.57
N ASP A 726 -35.96 53.45 56.30
CA ASP A 726 -36.89 52.82 55.37
C ASP A 726 -36.33 52.85 53.94
N MET A 727 -35.85 54.00 53.45
CA MET A 727 -35.20 54.09 52.15
C MET A 727 -33.90 53.27 52.07
N ALA A 728 -33.13 53.15 53.16
CA ALA A 728 -31.96 52.25 53.19
C ALA A 728 -32.38 50.77 53.15
N GLY A 729 -33.50 50.41 53.79
CA GLY A 729 -34.12 49.08 53.71
C GLY A 729 -34.60 48.75 52.30
N GLU A 730 -35.37 49.66 51.68
CA GLU A 730 -35.87 49.51 50.31
C GLU A 730 -34.73 49.49 49.27
N LEU A 731 -33.70 50.33 49.41
CA LEU A 731 -32.50 50.27 48.57
C LEU A 731 -31.75 48.95 48.75
N SER A 732 -31.60 48.47 49.99
CA SER A 732 -30.99 47.17 50.29
C SER A 732 -31.81 46.00 49.71
N GLU A 733 -33.14 46.08 49.74
CA GLU A 733 -34.02 45.06 49.18
C GLU A 733 -34.05 45.10 47.64
N HIS A 734 -34.05 46.30 47.03
CA HIS A 734 -33.89 46.46 45.58
C HIS A 734 -32.54 45.90 45.10
N GLN A 735 -31.44 46.25 45.78
CA GLN A 735 -30.12 45.69 45.50
C GLN A 735 -30.08 44.16 45.69
N LYS A 736 -30.75 43.63 46.71
CA LYS A 736 -30.89 42.18 46.92
C LYS A 736 -31.66 41.51 45.77
N GLN A 737 -32.77 42.09 45.32
CA GLN A 737 -33.54 41.59 44.17
C GLN A 737 -32.75 41.69 42.85
N GLU A 738 -32.00 42.77 42.61
CA GLU A 738 -31.12 42.89 41.45
C GLU A 738 -29.96 41.89 41.50
N LEU A 739 -29.33 41.69 42.67
CA LEU A 739 -28.33 40.64 42.85
C LEU A 739 -28.91 39.24 42.65
N GLU A 740 -30.16 39.00 43.01
CA GLU A 740 -30.84 37.71 42.79
C GLU A 740 -31.21 37.50 41.32
N ARG A 741 -31.71 38.53 40.62
CA ARG A 741 -31.90 38.53 39.16
C ARG A 741 -30.58 38.30 38.42
N ASN A 742 -29.51 38.99 38.82
CA ASN A 742 -28.17 38.84 38.24
C ASN A 742 -27.58 37.45 38.53
N ARG A 743 -27.78 36.88 39.74
CA ARG A 743 -27.38 35.50 40.04
C ARG A 743 -28.12 34.47 39.19
N ASN A 744 -29.41 34.69 38.92
CA ASN A 744 -30.18 33.81 38.04
C ASN A 744 -29.71 33.95 36.58
N LEU A 745 -29.50 35.17 36.09
CA LEU A 745 -28.93 35.42 34.76
C LEU A 745 -27.54 34.78 34.60
N VAL A 746 -26.68 34.86 35.62
CA VAL A 746 -25.36 34.20 35.60
C VAL A 746 -25.52 32.68 35.59
N ARG A 747 -26.45 32.07 36.34
CA ARG A 747 -26.72 30.62 36.24
C ARG A 747 -27.23 30.21 34.86
N ASP A 748 -28.12 30.99 34.25
CA ASP A 748 -28.64 30.69 32.91
C ASP A 748 -27.52 30.81 31.87
N GLN A 749 -26.67 31.83 31.97
CA GLN A 749 -25.46 31.98 31.16
C GLN A 749 -24.45 30.86 31.41
N GLU A 750 -24.26 30.38 32.65
CA GLU A 750 -23.41 29.23 32.97
C GLU A 750 -23.96 27.92 32.36
N LEU A 751 -25.28 27.74 32.37
CA LEU A 751 -25.95 26.60 31.74
C LEU A 751 -25.81 26.64 30.21
N ASP A 752 -25.99 27.81 29.59
CA ASP A 752 -25.82 27.96 28.14
C ASP A 752 -24.35 27.87 27.72
N LEU A 753 -23.41 28.42 28.49
CA LEU A 753 -21.98 28.18 28.31
C LEU A 753 -21.62 26.70 28.51
N ALA A 754 -22.31 25.96 29.40
CA ALA A 754 -22.13 24.52 29.54
C ALA A 754 -22.65 23.75 28.31
N LYS A 755 -23.82 24.11 27.77
CA LYS A 755 -24.36 23.55 26.51
C LYS A 755 -23.43 23.85 25.33
N LEU A 756 -22.99 25.09 25.18
CA LEU A 756 -22.07 25.52 24.12
C LEU A 756 -20.70 24.82 24.24
N ARG A 757 -20.13 24.69 25.46
CA ARG A 757 -18.90 23.90 25.67
C ARG A 757 -19.11 22.41 25.36
N GLN A 758 -20.28 21.83 25.64
CA GLN A 758 -20.59 20.45 25.28
C GLN A 758 -20.74 20.28 23.75
N GLN A 759 -21.35 21.25 23.05
CA GLN A 759 -21.39 21.29 21.59
C GLN A 759 -20.00 21.46 20.99
N LEU A 760 -19.18 22.37 21.53
CA LEU A 760 -17.80 22.58 21.11
C LEU A 760 -16.95 21.31 21.32
N ALA A 761 -17.11 20.61 22.45
CA ALA A 761 -16.43 19.34 22.70
C ALA A 761 -16.87 18.23 21.73
N LYS A 762 -18.16 18.16 21.37
CA LYS A 762 -18.66 17.25 20.32
C LYS A 762 -18.11 17.61 18.94
N MET A 763 -18.03 18.90 18.61
CA MET A 763 -17.42 19.36 17.36
C MET A 763 -15.91 19.09 17.33
N SER A 764 -15.20 19.31 18.44
CA SER A 764 -13.79 18.93 18.58
C SER A 764 -13.62 17.44 18.35
N GLN A 765 -14.36 16.58 19.04
CA GLN A 765 -14.30 15.13 18.84
C GLN A 765 -14.61 14.70 17.40
N LEU A 766 -15.51 15.41 16.71
CA LEU A 766 -15.77 15.18 15.27
C LEU A 766 -14.61 15.64 14.39
N VAL A 767 -14.01 16.81 14.68
CA VAL A 767 -12.82 17.32 13.98
C VAL A 767 -11.60 16.42 14.22
N ASP A 768 -11.36 15.98 15.45
CA ASP A 768 -10.29 15.06 15.85
C ASP A 768 -10.47 13.71 15.12
N LYS A 769 -11.71 13.20 15.08
CA LYS A 769 -12.05 11.97 14.35
C LYS A 769 -11.85 12.14 12.84
N GLN A 770 -12.34 13.25 12.27
CA GLN A 770 -12.16 13.57 10.84
C GLN A 770 -10.69 13.79 10.50
N SER A 771 -9.89 14.41 11.39
CA SER A 771 -8.44 14.57 11.17
C SER A 771 -7.71 13.24 11.24
N GLY A 772 -8.11 12.32 12.13
CA GLY A 772 -7.58 10.96 12.19
C GLY A 772 -7.99 10.10 10.99
N GLU A 773 -9.22 10.26 10.48
CA GLU A 773 -9.68 9.63 9.24
C GLU A 773 -8.94 10.21 8.01
N LEU A 774 -8.70 11.53 7.96
CA LEU A 774 -7.90 12.19 6.92
C LEU A 774 -6.40 11.83 6.99
N GLN A 775 -5.83 11.65 8.18
CA GLN A 775 -4.45 11.18 8.34
C GLN A 775 -4.32 9.75 7.80
N LYS A 776 -5.22 8.84 8.19
CA LYS A 776 -5.25 7.46 7.67
C LYS A 776 -5.44 7.42 6.15
N ALA A 777 -6.37 8.21 5.61
CA ALA A 777 -6.56 8.31 4.16
C ALA A 777 -5.31 8.86 3.45
N ASN A 778 -4.61 9.84 4.03
CA ASN A 778 -3.34 10.34 3.49
C ASN A 778 -2.20 9.32 3.58
N GLU A 779 -2.13 8.53 4.66
CA GLU A 779 -1.19 7.41 4.79
C GLU A 779 -1.49 6.30 3.79
N GLU A 780 -2.75 5.93 3.58
CA GLU A 780 -3.16 4.98 2.55
C GLU A 780 -2.85 5.50 1.14
N ILE A 781 -3.14 6.77 0.83
CA ILE A 781 -2.76 7.41 -0.43
C ILE A 781 -1.23 7.43 -0.60
N ARG A 782 -0.46 7.67 0.47
CA ARG A 782 1.01 7.65 0.43
C ARG A 782 1.55 6.24 0.18
N ASN A 783 1.01 5.24 0.85
CA ASN A 783 1.36 3.83 0.66
C ASN A 783 0.98 3.35 -0.74
N GLN A 784 -0.20 3.72 -1.25
CA GLN A 784 -0.61 3.44 -2.63
C GLN A 784 0.27 4.15 -3.66
N LYS A 785 0.63 5.43 -3.46
CA LYS A 785 1.59 6.14 -4.32
C LYS A 785 2.96 5.48 -4.32
N GLN A 786 3.46 5.03 -3.16
CA GLN A 786 4.73 4.32 -3.06
C GLN A 786 4.67 2.95 -3.76
N ALA A 787 3.55 2.21 -3.64
CA ALA A 787 3.33 0.96 -4.35
C ALA A 787 3.12 1.11 -5.86
N VAL A 788 2.55 2.23 -6.32
CA VAL A 788 2.47 2.59 -7.74
C VAL A 788 3.85 3.00 -8.26
N SER A 789 4.62 3.77 -7.50
CA SER A 789 5.99 4.16 -7.85
C SER A 789 6.92 2.94 -7.95
N SER A 790 6.83 1.98 -7.02
CA SER A 790 7.64 0.77 -7.09
C SER A 790 7.24 -0.13 -8.27
N LYS A 791 5.94 -0.28 -8.53
CA LYS A 791 5.44 -0.99 -9.74
C LYS A 791 5.85 -0.29 -11.03
N SER A 792 5.87 1.04 -11.07
CA SER A 792 6.31 1.81 -12.24
C SER A 792 7.81 1.68 -12.48
N ALA A 793 8.63 1.68 -11.43
CA ALA A 793 10.06 1.40 -11.54
C ALA A 793 10.34 -0.04 -12.00
N LEU A 794 9.58 -1.01 -11.50
CA LEU A 794 9.64 -2.41 -11.96
C LEU A 794 9.14 -2.59 -13.40
N ALA A 795 8.19 -1.78 -13.86
CA ALA A 795 7.74 -1.76 -15.25
C ALA A 795 8.83 -1.19 -16.16
N LEU A 796 9.41 -0.03 -15.82
CA LEU A 796 10.55 0.57 -16.53
C LEU A 796 11.75 -0.40 -16.62
N SER A 797 12.13 -1.04 -15.51
CA SER A 797 13.22 -2.03 -15.51
C SER A 797 12.92 -3.24 -16.40
N LYS A 798 11.65 -3.67 -16.51
CA LYS A 798 11.24 -4.76 -17.41
C LYS A 798 11.14 -4.32 -18.86
N GLU A 799 10.81 -3.05 -19.10
CA GLU A 799 10.78 -2.46 -20.44
C GLU A 799 12.20 -2.30 -21.00
N GLU A 800 13.15 -1.84 -20.17
CA GLU A 800 14.59 -1.87 -20.50
C GLU A 800 15.11 -3.30 -20.76
N GLU A 801 14.69 -4.28 -19.97
CA GLU A 801 15.07 -5.69 -20.15
C GLU A 801 14.46 -6.30 -21.43
N LEU A 802 13.21 -5.97 -21.74
CA LEU A 802 12.55 -6.35 -22.99
C LEU A 802 13.20 -5.70 -24.21
N ASP A 803 13.62 -4.43 -24.13
CA ASP A 803 14.32 -3.76 -25.23
C ASP A 803 15.73 -4.32 -25.43
N ARG A 804 16.45 -4.67 -24.35
CA ARG A 804 17.71 -5.44 -24.46
C ARG A 804 17.48 -6.77 -25.17
N LEU A 805 16.50 -7.57 -24.74
CA LEU A 805 16.17 -8.86 -25.36
C LEU A 805 15.72 -8.70 -26.83
N ARG A 806 14.99 -7.62 -27.17
CA ARG A 806 14.66 -7.27 -28.56
C ARG A 806 15.89 -6.94 -29.37
N THR A 807 16.84 -6.15 -28.86
CA THR A 807 18.11 -5.88 -29.56
C THR A 807 18.98 -7.13 -29.72
N GLU A 808 19.03 -8.03 -28.73
CA GLU A 808 19.73 -9.31 -28.86
C GLU A 808 19.06 -10.24 -29.88
N LEU A 809 17.73 -10.30 -29.90
CA LEU A 809 16.97 -11.07 -30.87
C LEU A 809 17.16 -10.51 -32.29
N GLN A 810 17.11 -9.18 -32.46
CA GLN A 810 17.38 -8.53 -33.74
C GLN A 810 18.83 -8.78 -34.19
N ALA A 811 19.82 -8.69 -33.29
CA ALA A 811 21.21 -8.99 -33.62
C ALA A 811 21.42 -10.47 -34.03
N LYS A 812 20.63 -11.40 -33.46
CA LYS A 812 20.61 -12.81 -33.90
C LYS A 812 19.94 -12.99 -35.26
N ILE A 813 18.82 -12.31 -35.52
CA ILE A 813 18.15 -12.30 -36.83
C ILE A 813 19.11 -11.74 -37.89
N ASP A 814 19.67 -10.56 -37.67
CA ASP A 814 20.71 -9.95 -38.51
C ASP A 814 21.91 -10.88 -38.76
N SER A 815 22.32 -11.66 -37.76
CA SER A 815 23.40 -12.64 -37.89
C SER A 815 23.00 -13.86 -38.72
N MET A 816 21.76 -14.33 -38.59
CA MET A 816 21.21 -15.42 -39.40
C MET A 816 20.98 -14.96 -40.85
N ASP A 817 20.45 -13.76 -41.06
CA ASP A 817 20.26 -13.17 -42.40
C ASP A 817 21.59 -12.96 -43.11
N ARG A 818 22.65 -12.54 -42.39
CA ARG A 818 24.02 -12.51 -42.93
C ARG A 818 24.55 -13.91 -43.26
N GLN A 819 24.26 -14.93 -42.44
CA GLN A 819 24.65 -16.32 -42.75
C GLN A 819 23.90 -16.88 -43.96
N ILE A 820 22.61 -16.57 -44.09
CA ILE A 820 21.78 -16.95 -45.25
C ILE A 820 22.27 -16.21 -46.49
N SER A 821 22.54 -14.90 -46.41
CA SER A 821 23.10 -14.12 -47.51
C SER A 821 24.47 -14.66 -47.94
N ASN A 822 25.34 -15.05 -46.99
CA ASN A 822 26.62 -15.68 -47.29
C ASN A 822 26.44 -17.05 -47.95
N GLN A 823 25.50 -17.88 -47.50
CA GLN A 823 25.18 -19.18 -48.12
C GLN A 823 24.55 -19.01 -49.51
N GLU A 824 23.76 -17.96 -49.73
CA GLU A 824 23.24 -17.60 -51.05
C GLU A 824 24.36 -17.08 -51.96
N GLU A 825 25.31 -16.30 -51.45
CA GLU A 825 26.48 -15.85 -52.20
C GLU A 825 27.41 -17.03 -52.53
N GLU A 826 27.69 -17.93 -51.58
CA GLU A 826 28.39 -19.20 -51.84
C GLU A 826 27.63 -20.07 -52.85
N GLY A 827 26.29 -20.10 -52.78
CA GLY A 827 25.44 -20.79 -53.76
C GLY A 827 25.45 -20.12 -55.14
N LYS A 828 25.48 -18.80 -55.22
CA LYS A 828 25.66 -18.03 -56.47
C LYS A 828 27.05 -18.29 -57.05
N ILE A 829 28.11 -18.21 -56.24
CA ILE A 829 29.49 -18.53 -56.62
C ILE A 829 29.61 -19.99 -57.08
N ALA A 830 28.99 -20.95 -56.39
CA ALA A 830 28.99 -22.35 -56.80
C ALA A 830 28.26 -22.57 -58.14
N ASN A 831 27.10 -21.93 -58.33
CA ASN A 831 26.37 -21.96 -59.60
C ASN A 831 27.12 -21.25 -60.73
N GLU A 832 27.81 -20.13 -60.46
CA GLU A 832 28.67 -19.43 -61.41
C GLU A 832 29.91 -20.25 -61.76
N LEU A 833 30.54 -20.92 -60.79
CA LEU A 833 31.64 -21.87 -61.01
C LEU A 833 31.19 -23.11 -61.78
N GLN A 834 29.97 -23.60 -61.55
CA GLN A 834 29.37 -24.69 -62.31
C GLN A 834 29.00 -24.27 -63.73
N ALA A 835 28.48 -23.05 -63.92
CA ALA A 835 28.20 -22.46 -65.22
C ALA A 835 29.50 -22.15 -66.01
N LEU A 836 30.53 -21.62 -65.36
CA LEU A 836 31.88 -21.46 -65.91
C LEU A 836 32.48 -22.83 -66.24
N GLY A 837 32.33 -23.83 -65.37
CA GLY A 837 32.73 -25.21 -65.63
C GLY A 837 32.03 -25.82 -66.85
N ALA A 838 30.75 -25.50 -67.07
CA ALA A 838 30.02 -25.88 -68.28
C ALA A 838 30.49 -25.09 -69.52
N GLN A 839 30.74 -23.78 -69.39
CA GLN A 839 31.30 -22.96 -70.48
C GLN A 839 32.73 -23.37 -70.87
N CYS A 840 33.52 -23.89 -69.93
CA CYS A 840 34.87 -24.39 -70.18
C CYS A 840 34.87 -25.73 -70.93
N ARG A 841 33.84 -26.58 -70.79
CA ARG A 841 33.72 -27.85 -71.52
C ARG A 841 33.28 -27.70 -72.98
N GLY A 842 32.87 -26.51 -73.41
CA GLY A 842 32.45 -26.22 -74.80
C GLY A 842 33.28 -25.11 -75.46
N GLU A 843 34.18 -25.51 -76.36
CA GLU A 843 34.80 -24.71 -77.45
C GLU A 843 35.54 -23.40 -77.09
N ARG A 844 35.65 -23.01 -75.82
CA ARG A 844 36.36 -21.78 -75.40
C ARG A 844 37.77 -21.96 -74.84
N HIS A 845 38.17 -23.16 -74.42
CA HIS A 845 39.54 -23.36 -73.93
C HIS A 845 40.60 -23.06 -74.99
N GLU A 846 40.36 -23.41 -76.26
CA GLU A 846 41.31 -23.16 -77.34
C GLU A 846 41.47 -21.65 -77.65
N GLN A 847 40.36 -20.90 -77.61
CA GLN A 847 40.37 -19.43 -77.75
C GLN A 847 41.02 -18.73 -76.55
N VAL A 848 40.82 -19.24 -75.33
CA VAL A 848 41.48 -18.71 -74.12
C VAL A 848 42.97 -19.00 -74.14
N ILE A 849 43.40 -20.20 -74.55
CA ILE A 849 44.82 -20.54 -74.74
C ILE A 849 45.45 -19.67 -75.84
N GLY A 850 44.73 -19.38 -76.92
CA GLY A 850 45.15 -18.42 -77.96
C GLY A 850 45.40 -17.02 -77.38
N ARG A 851 44.39 -16.42 -76.75
CA ARG A 851 44.49 -15.07 -76.15
C ARG A 851 45.53 -15.00 -75.01
N GLN A 852 45.70 -16.06 -74.23
CA GLN A 852 46.74 -16.12 -73.20
C GLN A 852 48.14 -16.21 -73.81
N ARG A 853 48.33 -16.90 -74.95
CA ARG A 853 49.60 -16.91 -75.69
C ARG A 853 49.92 -15.54 -76.29
N GLU A 854 48.93 -14.83 -76.83
CA GLU A 854 49.08 -13.46 -77.33
C GLU A 854 49.43 -12.49 -76.18
N ALA A 855 48.64 -12.48 -75.10
CA ALA A 855 48.91 -11.65 -73.92
C ALA A 855 50.26 -11.95 -73.26
N LEU A 856 50.72 -13.21 -73.24
CA LEU A 856 52.05 -13.57 -72.77
C LEU A 856 53.17 -13.11 -73.72
N SER A 857 52.93 -13.09 -75.03
CA SER A 857 53.90 -12.53 -75.99
C SER A 857 54.02 -11.01 -75.83
N GLU A 858 52.90 -10.33 -75.58
CA GLU A 858 52.83 -8.88 -75.36
C GLU A 858 53.43 -8.47 -74.01
N LEU A 859 53.18 -9.24 -72.94
CA LEU A 859 53.85 -9.06 -71.65
C LEU A 859 55.36 -9.31 -71.74
N ARG A 860 55.81 -10.33 -72.47
CA ARG A 860 57.24 -10.57 -72.72
C ARG A 860 57.87 -9.43 -73.53
N ALA A 861 57.16 -8.85 -74.49
CA ALA A 861 57.61 -7.66 -75.21
C ALA A 861 57.70 -6.43 -74.29
N ARG A 862 56.71 -6.19 -73.42
CA ARG A 862 56.72 -5.11 -72.42
C ARG A 862 57.83 -5.27 -71.38
N ILE A 863 58.05 -6.47 -70.84
CA ILE A 863 59.14 -6.73 -69.89
C ILE A 863 60.50 -6.48 -70.57
N LYS A 864 60.68 -6.94 -71.80
CA LYS A 864 61.91 -6.69 -72.59
C LYS A 864 62.15 -5.21 -72.91
N ALA A 865 61.08 -4.41 -73.00
CA ALA A 865 61.17 -2.94 -73.12
C ALA A 865 61.46 -2.26 -71.78
N LEU A 866 60.93 -2.76 -70.67
CA LEU A 866 61.17 -2.24 -69.31
C LEU A 866 62.58 -2.60 -68.79
N GLU A 867 63.15 -3.74 -69.20
CA GLU A 867 64.55 -4.11 -68.92
C GLU A 867 65.56 -3.15 -69.59
N GLN A 868 65.18 -2.47 -70.68
CA GLN A 868 66.01 -1.46 -71.32
C GLN A 868 65.93 -0.07 -70.66
N VAL A 869 65.00 0.16 -69.73
CA VAL A 869 64.80 1.46 -69.06
C VAL A 869 64.71 1.28 -67.55
N ARG A 870 65.87 1.09 -66.91
CA ARG A 870 65.98 1.00 -65.44
C ARG A 870 66.77 2.17 -64.87
N PRO A 871 66.11 3.21 -64.30
CA PRO A 871 66.78 4.28 -63.56
C PRO A 871 67.37 3.77 -62.23
N PRO A 872 68.34 4.49 -61.61
CA PRO A 872 68.94 4.07 -60.35
C PRO A 872 68.01 4.26 -59.15
N ILE A 873 68.28 3.51 -58.07
CA ILE A 873 67.54 3.56 -56.80
C ILE A 873 67.74 4.95 -56.13
N PRO A 874 66.71 5.55 -55.49
CA PRO A 874 66.81 6.88 -54.89
C PRO A 874 67.82 7.00 -53.75
N THR A 875 68.46 8.17 -53.63
CA THR A 875 69.50 8.46 -52.63
C THR A 875 68.94 8.87 -51.26
N HIS A 876 69.77 8.66 -50.24
CA HIS A 876 69.51 8.86 -48.79
C HIS A 876 68.82 10.19 -48.42
N GLU A 877 69.04 11.24 -49.20
CA GLU A 877 68.53 12.59 -48.99
C GLU A 877 67.00 12.70 -49.12
N GLN A 878 66.37 11.89 -49.98
CA GLN A 878 64.91 11.87 -50.14
C GLN A 878 64.19 11.19 -48.96
N ALA A 879 64.83 10.20 -48.33
CA ALA A 879 64.31 9.57 -47.11
C ALA A 879 64.37 10.53 -45.90
N LEU A 880 65.37 11.40 -45.83
CA LEU A 880 65.53 12.40 -44.78
C LEU A 880 64.41 13.47 -44.80
N GLN A 881 63.90 13.85 -45.98
CA GLN A 881 62.80 14.81 -46.08
C GLN A 881 61.47 14.29 -45.52
N GLN A 882 61.18 12.98 -45.63
CA GLN A 882 59.99 12.37 -45.00
C GLN A 882 60.05 12.41 -43.47
N VAL A 883 61.24 12.25 -42.86
CA VAL A 883 61.42 12.28 -41.40
C VAL A 883 61.21 13.68 -40.83
N VAL A 884 61.50 14.75 -41.60
CA VAL A 884 61.28 16.14 -41.18
C VAL A 884 59.79 16.49 -41.13
N LEU A 885 58.99 16.00 -42.08
CA LEU A 885 57.53 16.20 -42.09
C LEU A 885 56.86 15.57 -40.86
N LEU A 886 57.17 14.31 -40.56
CA LEU A 886 56.61 13.60 -39.39
C LEU A 886 57.00 14.25 -38.05
N LYS A 887 58.16 14.89 -37.95
CA LYS A 887 58.56 15.67 -36.75
C LYS A 887 57.77 16.97 -36.58
N LYS A 888 57.25 17.54 -37.66
CA LYS A 888 56.45 18.78 -37.62
C LYS A 888 55.04 18.51 -37.07
N GLU A 889 54.40 17.43 -37.53
CA GLU A 889 53.07 16.99 -37.07
C GLU A 889 53.07 16.63 -35.57
N LEU A 890 54.14 16.00 -35.08
CA LEU A 890 54.35 15.68 -33.65
C LEU A 890 54.51 16.90 -32.74
N ALA A 891 54.95 18.04 -33.27
CA ALA A 891 55.02 19.30 -32.51
C ALA A 891 53.64 19.98 -32.42
N GLU A 892 52.86 19.91 -33.49
CA GLU A 892 51.52 20.50 -33.59
C GLU A 892 50.51 19.80 -32.67
N MET A 893 50.66 18.49 -32.47
CA MET A 893 49.83 17.72 -31.53
C MET A 893 50.12 18.08 -30.05
N ARG A 894 51.38 18.35 -29.68
CA ARG A 894 51.73 18.77 -28.31
C ARG A 894 51.21 20.18 -27.98
N ALA A 895 51.23 21.10 -28.94
CA ALA A 895 50.72 22.46 -28.75
C ALA A 895 49.20 22.51 -28.48
N LYS A 896 48.43 21.56 -29.05
CA LYS A 896 46.97 21.46 -28.83
C LYS A 896 46.60 20.86 -27.47
N GLN A 897 47.48 20.08 -26.87
CA GLN A 897 47.23 19.43 -25.57
C GLN A 897 47.43 20.41 -24.39
N ALA A 898 48.41 21.31 -24.48
CA ALA A 898 48.66 22.33 -23.45
C ALA A 898 47.56 23.40 -23.34
N MET A 899 46.77 23.63 -24.40
CA MET A 899 45.66 24.61 -24.40
C MET A 899 44.37 24.08 -23.74
N ALA A 900 44.30 22.80 -23.40
CA ALA A 900 43.12 22.18 -22.80
C ALA A 900 43.14 22.14 -21.26
N GLU A 901 44.31 22.31 -20.63
CA GLU A 901 44.49 22.15 -19.18
C GLU A 901 44.28 23.47 -18.40
N ASP A 902 44.40 24.63 -19.06
CA ASP A 902 44.32 25.97 -18.42
C ASP A 902 42.89 26.46 -18.08
N GLN A 903 41.83 25.75 -18.51
CA GLN A 903 40.45 26.15 -18.20
C GLN A 903 39.89 25.62 -16.87
N HIS A 904 40.62 24.77 -16.15
CA HIS A 904 40.15 24.17 -14.88
C HIS A 904 40.81 24.72 -13.61
N PHE A 905 41.77 25.66 -13.71
CA PHE A 905 42.55 26.15 -12.54
C PHE A 905 42.03 27.45 -11.90
N ASN A 906 41.07 28.15 -12.51
CA ASN A 906 40.63 29.49 -12.09
C ASN A 906 39.42 29.54 -11.12
N SER A 907 38.88 28.39 -10.69
CA SER A 907 37.73 28.34 -9.77
C SER A 907 38.12 28.16 -8.30
N THR A 908 39.35 27.73 -8.01
CA THR A 908 39.75 27.26 -6.66
C THR A 908 40.54 28.30 -5.85
N THR A 909 41.20 29.25 -6.51
CA THR A 909 42.10 30.24 -5.89
C THR A 909 41.46 31.58 -5.54
N ARG A 910 40.15 31.74 -5.73
CA ARG A 910 39.43 33.00 -5.44
C ARG A 910 38.77 33.05 -4.05
N LEU A 911 38.66 31.92 -3.35
CA LEU A 911 38.05 31.85 -2.02
C LEU A 911 39.03 32.03 -0.85
N GLU A 912 40.35 31.90 -1.08
CA GLU A 912 41.37 32.13 -0.04
C GLU A 912 41.86 33.59 0.02
N GLY A 913 41.66 34.37 -1.06
CA GLY A 913 42.09 35.77 -1.13
C GLY A 913 41.19 36.79 -0.40
N GLU A 914 39.90 36.50 -0.24
CA GLU A 914 38.92 37.47 0.31
C GLU A 914 38.72 37.36 1.83
N VAL A 915 39.14 36.25 2.46
CA VAL A 915 39.03 36.05 3.92
C VAL A 915 40.05 36.87 4.71
N GLN A 916 41.17 37.26 4.09
CA GLN A 916 42.27 37.94 4.78
C GLN A 916 42.14 39.48 4.81
N GLY A 917 41.19 40.06 4.04
CA GLY A 917 40.94 41.51 3.98
C GLY A 917 39.88 42.05 4.97
N VAL A 918 39.02 41.19 5.54
CA VAL A 918 37.83 41.62 6.30
C VAL A 918 38.00 41.55 7.83
N ARG A 919 39.11 40.99 8.34
CA ARG A 919 39.41 40.94 9.78
C ARG A 919 39.98 42.25 10.37
N GLY A 920 40.16 43.29 9.56
CA GLY A 920 40.58 44.62 10.00
C GLY A 920 39.53 45.69 9.70
N MET A 921 38.85 46.17 10.75
CA MET A 921 38.09 47.44 10.76
C MET A 921 36.77 47.52 9.96
N ALA A 922 35.87 46.56 10.11
CA ALA A 922 34.44 46.73 9.77
C ALA A 922 33.58 46.95 11.03
N SER A 923 32.83 48.06 11.07
CA SER A 923 31.88 48.35 12.17
C SER A 923 30.68 47.39 12.13
N VAL A 924 30.35 46.79 13.28
CA VAL A 924 29.26 45.80 13.43
C VAL A 924 27.92 46.31 12.90
N ALA A 925 27.61 47.60 13.11
CA ALA A 925 26.38 48.23 12.62
C ALA A 925 26.27 48.27 11.07
N SER A 926 27.41 48.31 10.36
CA SER A 926 27.40 48.25 8.89
C SER A 926 27.25 46.82 8.37
N SER A 927 27.61 45.81 9.17
CA SER A 927 27.43 44.40 8.81
C SER A 927 25.97 44.00 8.92
N GLU A 928 25.28 44.40 9.98
CA GLU A 928 23.86 44.07 10.20
C GLU A 928 22.97 44.73 9.13
N ALA A 929 23.20 46.02 8.83
CA ALA A 929 22.53 46.73 7.75
C ALA A 929 22.95 46.27 6.33
N ALA A 930 24.09 45.60 6.16
CA ALA A 930 24.45 44.94 4.91
C ALA A 930 23.70 43.60 4.76
N VAL A 931 23.70 42.76 5.81
CA VAL A 931 22.97 41.49 5.85
C VAL A 931 21.46 41.72 5.67
N GLU A 932 20.87 42.74 6.30
CA GLU A 932 19.44 43.04 6.09
C GLU A 932 19.14 43.49 4.65
N ARG A 933 20.06 44.24 4.01
CA ARG A 933 19.92 44.60 2.59
C ARG A 933 20.08 43.39 1.67
N SER A 934 21.06 42.52 1.91
CA SER A 934 21.22 41.26 1.17
C SER A 934 20.01 40.36 1.34
N ALA A 935 19.51 40.15 2.56
CA ALA A 935 18.32 39.34 2.82
C ALA A 935 17.05 39.91 2.16
N ARG A 936 16.92 41.24 2.07
CA ARG A 936 15.82 41.88 1.31
C ARG A 936 15.97 41.68 -0.20
N ILE A 937 17.17 41.77 -0.75
CA ILE A 937 17.46 41.51 -2.18
C ILE A 937 17.21 40.04 -2.50
N GLU A 938 17.74 39.11 -1.70
CA GLU A 938 17.49 37.66 -1.83
C GLU A 938 16.00 37.31 -1.73
N MET A 939 15.25 37.98 -0.85
CA MET A 939 13.79 37.82 -0.76
C MET A 939 13.06 38.38 -1.97
N GLU A 940 13.48 39.54 -2.50
CA GLU A 940 12.93 40.14 -3.72
C GLU A 940 13.20 39.24 -4.94
N GLU A 941 14.44 38.78 -5.12
CA GLU A 941 14.84 37.81 -6.15
C GLU A 941 14.09 36.48 -6.05
N ALA A 942 13.91 35.93 -4.85
CA ALA A 942 13.16 34.70 -4.63
C ALA A 942 11.67 34.85 -4.99
N MET A 943 11.05 35.99 -4.65
CA MET A 943 9.67 36.30 -5.01
C MET A 943 9.51 36.50 -6.53
N ASP A 944 10.47 37.18 -7.17
CA ASP A 944 10.53 37.35 -8.62
C ASP A 944 10.68 36.01 -9.35
N MET A 945 11.55 35.13 -8.86
CA MET A 945 11.72 33.78 -9.42
C MET A 945 10.48 32.90 -9.21
N SER A 946 9.81 33.01 -8.07
CA SER A 946 8.53 32.35 -7.82
C SER A 946 7.43 32.84 -8.77
N GLU A 947 7.35 34.15 -9.02
CA GLU A 947 6.40 34.71 -9.98
C GLU A 947 6.72 34.29 -11.42
N ARG A 948 7.98 34.35 -11.86
CA ARG A 948 8.41 33.94 -13.21
C ARG A 948 8.08 32.48 -13.48
N THR A 949 8.36 31.59 -12.51
CA THR A 949 8.05 30.15 -12.64
C THR A 949 6.55 29.86 -12.64
N TYR A 950 5.75 30.57 -11.82
CA TYR A 950 4.29 30.50 -11.89
C TYR A 950 3.74 30.96 -13.26
N LEU A 951 4.24 32.08 -13.79
CA LEU A 951 3.78 32.63 -15.07
C LEU A 951 4.17 31.73 -16.25
N GLU A 952 5.34 31.10 -16.21
CA GLU A 952 5.78 30.12 -17.21
C GLU A 952 4.92 28.86 -17.17
N LEU A 953 4.63 28.34 -15.97
CA LEU A 953 3.72 27.20 -15.78
C LEU A 953 2.32 27.51 -16.32
N ALA A 954 1.76 28.67 -15.96
CA ALA A 954 0.43 29.08 -16.42
C ALA A 954 0.36 29.21 -17.95
N LYS A 955 1.40 29.76 -18.60
CA LYS A 955 1.50 29.82 -20.07
C LYS A 955 1.58 28.45 -20.72
N ARG A 956 2.43 27.54 -20.20
CA ARG A 956 2.51 26.18 -20.73
C ARG A 956 1.19 25.44 -20.59
N MET A 957 0.55 25.52 -19.42
CA MET A 957 -0.77 24.93 -19.21
C MET A 957 -1.84 25.55 -20.13
N ALA A 958 -1.78 26.84 -20.44
CA ALA A 958 -2.66 27.47 -21.43
C ALA A 958 -2.48 26.85 -22.82
N ASN A 959 -1.23 26.76 -23.28
CA ASN A 959 -0.88 26.22 -24.60
C ASN A 959 -1.31 24.75 -24.75
N GLU A 960 -0.98 23.89 -23.78
CA GLU A 960 -1.36 22.46 -23.77
C GLU A 960 -2.89 22.24 -23.71
N LEU A 961 -3.65 23.23 -23.23
CA LEU A 961 -5.12 23.17 -23.14
C LEU A 961 -5.83 23.93 -24.27
N GLU A 962 -5.06 24.44 -25.24
CA GLU A 962 -5.50 25.25 -26.39
C GLU A 962 -6.24 26.55 -25.98
N LEU A 963 -5.80 27.16 -24.87
CA LEU A 963 -6.30 28.46 -24.40
C LEU A 963 -5.38 29.58 -24.88
N ASN A 964 -5.80 30.28 -25.93
CA ASN A 964 -4.97 31.27 -26.63
C ASN A 964 -4.47 32.42 -25.73
N GLU A 965 -5.25 32.84 -24.74
CA GLU A 965 -4.87 33.90 -23.78
C GLU A 965 -5.42 33.58 -22.38
N LEU A 966 -4.62 33.87 -21.33
CA LEU A 966 -5.05 33.85 -19.94
C LEU A 966 -4.94 35.24 -19.31
N ASP A 967 -6.04 35.70 -18.71
CA ASP A 967 -6.05 36.90 -17.88
C ASP A 967 -5.14 36.73 -16.66
N GLY A 968 -4.35 37.77 -16.37
CA GLY A 968 -3.51 37.82 -15.16
C GLY A 968 -2.07 37.31 -15.32
N LEU A 969 -1.61 37.08 -16.55
CA LEU A 969 -0.19 36.78 -16.87
C LEU A 969 0.78 37.97 -16.75
N LYS A 970 0.34 39.10 -16.17
CA LYS A 970 1.18 40.28 -15.88
C LYS A 970 1.96 40.06 -14.59
N SER A 971 3.12 40.69 -14.44
CA SER A 971 3.88 40.69 -13.18
C SER A 971 3.17 41.52 -12.09
N MET A 972 3.33 41.13 -10.83
CA MET A 972 2.87 41.86 -9.64
C MET A 972 3.90 42.90 -9.16
N ALA A 973 5.13 42.89 -9.70
CA ALA A 973 6.20 43.79 -9.32
C ALA A 973 5.81 45.26 -9.53
N HIS A 974 6.16 46.11 -8.57
CA HIS A 974 5.91 47.55 -8.54
C HIS A 974 4.44 48.01 -8.68
N LEU A 975 3.46 47.10 -8.65
CA LEU A 975 2.04 47.46 -8.73
C LEU A 975 1.46 48.00 -7.40
N PRO A 976 0.60 49.04 -7.44
CA PRO A 976 -0.21 49.47 -6.30
C PRO A 976 -1.05 48.33 -5.72
N ARG A 977 -1.39 48.42 -4.41
CA ARG A 977 -2.11 47.36 -3.70
C ARG A 977 -3.43 46.99 -4.39
N ASP A 978 -4.22 47.99 -4.79
CA ASP A 978 -5.51 47.79 -5.46
C ASP A 978 -5.37 47.10 -6.82
N GLU A 979 -4.24 47.30 -7.52
CA GLU A 979 -3.96 46.65 -8.80
C GLU A 979 -3.46 45.22 -8.61
N ARG A 980 -2.67 44.97 -7.56
CA ARG A 980 -2.31 43.62 -7.13
C ARG A 980 -3.53 42.79 -6.73
N ASP A 981 -4.49 43.38 -6.02
CA ASP A 981 -5.73 42.70 -5.64
C ASP A 981 -6.64 42.41 -6.86
N ARG A 982 -6.63 43.28 -7.88
CA ARG A 982 -7.29 43.00 -9.19
C ARG A 982 -6.57 41.90 -9.97
N LEU A 983 -5.25 41.93 -10.02
CA LEU A 983 -4.42 40.95 -10.72
C LEU A 983 -4.50 39.56 -10.07
N ALA A 984 -4.55 39.48 -8.74
CA ALA A 984 -4.82 38.26 -8.00
C ALA A 984 -6.19 37.65 -8.37
N LYS A 985 -7.25 38.47 -8.48
CA LYS A 985 -8.57 38.03 -8.95
C LYS A 985 -8.57 37.58 -10.41
N ALA A 986 -7.75 38.18 -11.27
CA ALA A 986 -7.58 37.73 -12.65
C ALA A 986 -6.88 36.36 -12.71
N ARG A 987 -5.77 36.18 -11.97
CA ARG A 987 -5.07 34.89 -11.84
C ARG A 987 -5.97 33.78 -11.30
N GLN A 988 -6.80 34.08 -10.30
CA GLN A 988 -7.78 33.13 -9.75
C GLN A 988 -8.76 32.65 -10.84
N LYS A 989 -9.32 33.57 -11.64
CA LYS A 989 -10.21 33.23 -12.77
C LYS A 989 -9.50 32.41 -13.86
N ALA A 990 -8.24 32.71 -14.16
CA ALA A 990 -7.45 31.94 -15.12
C ALA A 990 -7.19 30.50 -14.64
N ILE A 991 -6.88 30.31 -13.34
CA ILE A 991 -6.75 28.97 -12.73
C ILE A 991 -8.09 28.22 -12.78
N GLU A 992 -9.21 28.89 -12.49
CA GLU A 992 -10.55 28.30 -12.58
C GLU A 992 -10.90 27.88 -14.03
N LEU A 993 -10.52 28.69 -15.02
CA LEU A 993 -10.69 28.38 -16.44
C LEU A 993 -9.87 27.15 -16.85
N LEU A 994 -8.57 27.12 -16.51
CA LEU A 994 -7.68 25.95 -16.73
C LEU A 994 -8.28 24.68 -16.09
N ALA A 995 -8.69 24.76 -14.83
CA ALA A 995 -9.31 23.65 -14.09
C ALA A 995 -10.67 23.22 -14.68
N SER A 996 -11.43 24.13 -15.30
CA SER A 996 -12.66 23.79 -16.02
C SER A 996 -12.38 23.03 -17.32
N ARG A 997 -11.38 23.47 -18.10
CA ARG A 997 -10.96 22.84 -19.36
C ARG A 997 -10.40 21.43 -19.12
N ILE A 998 -9.57 21.25 -18.09
CA ILE A 998 -9.08 19.93 -17.65
C ILE A 998 -10.25 19.01 -17.28
N ARG A 999 -11.23 19.48 -16.49
CA ARG A 999 -12.41 18.67 -16.11
C ARG A 999 -13.23 18.22 -17.32
N VAL A 1000 -13.43 19.09 -18.31
CA VAL A 1000 -14.15 18.74 -19.56
C VAL A 1000 -13.37 17.73 -20.39
N LEU A 1001 -12.04 17.85 -20.48
CA LEU A 1001 -11.19 16.87 -21.15
C LEU A 1001 -11.21 15.51 -20.42
N HIS A 1002 -11.16 15.51 -19.09
CA HIS A 1002 -11.26 14.29 -18.28
C HIS A 1002 -12.58 13.55 -18.53
N GLN A 1003 -13.72 14.25 -18.44
CA GLN A 1003 -15.04 13.69 -18.77
C GLN A 1003 -15.17 13.19 -20.20
N ARG A 1004 -14.43 13.80 -21.15
CA ARG A 1004 -14.38 13.33 -22.55
C ARG A 1004 -13.53 12.07 -22.71
N ILE A 1005 -12.48 11.91 -21.90
CA ILE A 1005 -11.66 10.70 -21.85
C ILE A 1005 -12.46 9.58 -21.19
N GLU A 1006 -13.05 9.79 -20.02
CA GLU A 1006 -13.91 8.80 -19.33
C GLU A 1006 -14.98 8.21 -20.27
N ARG A 1007 -15.73 9.05 -20.99
CA ARG A 1007 -16.75 8.59 -21.96
C ARG A 1007 -16.17 7.85 -23.17
N LYS A 1008 -14.94 8.16 -23.58
CA LYS A 1008 -14.24 7.42 -24.65
C LYS A 1008 -13.79 6.06 -24.13
N ASP A 1009 -13.29 5.99 -22.91
CA ASP A 1009 -12.86 4.74 -22.28
C ASP A 1009 -14.06 3.83 -22.02
N GLU A 1010 -15.21 4.37 -21.59
CA GLU A 1010 -16.49 3.65 -21.51
C GLU A 1010 -16.91 3.06 -22.87
N LEU A 1011 -16.78 3.84 -23.96
CA LEU A 1011 -17.10 3.40 -25.31
C LEU A 1011 -16.13 2.32 -25.82
N LEU A 1012 -14.82 2.47 -25.58
CA LEU A 1012 -13.79 1.48 -25.90
C LEU A 1012 -14.03 0.17 -25.13
N ASN A 1013 -14.32 0.24 -23.83
CA ASN A 1013 -14.75 -0.91 -23.02
C ASN A 1013 -16.03 -1.57 -23.57
N GLY A 1014 -16.92 -0.80 -24.21
CA GLY A 1014 -18.07 -1.31 -24.95
C GLY A 1014 -17.64 -2.13 -26.18
N TYR A 1015 -16.78 -1.55 -27.02
CA TYR A 1015 -16.25 -2.24 -28.21
C TYR A 1015 -15.41 -3.46 -27.86
N GLU A 1016 -14.64 -3.47 -26.77
CA GLU A 1016 -13.91 -4.65 -26.30
C GLU A 1016 -14.85 -5.80 -25.91
N LYS A 1017 -15.96 -5.48 -25.22
CA LYS A 1017 -17.00 -6.47 -24.90
C LYS A 1017 -17.66 -7.02 -26.16
N ASP A 1018 -17.93 -6.18 -27.15
CA ASP A 1018 -18.54 -6.62 -28.41
C ASP A 1018 -17.57 -7.40 -29.28
N MET A 1019 -16.28 -7.04 -29.32
CA MET A 1019 -15.22 -7.85 -29.92
C MET A 1019 -15.05 -9.21 -29.24
N SER A 1020 -15.21 -9.27 -27.91
CA SER A 1020 -15.21 -10.54 -27.16
C SER A 1020 -16.41 -11.42 -27.55
N LYS A 1021 -17.62 -10.85 -27.65
CA LYS A 1021 -18.81 -11.55 -28.17
C LYS A 1021 -18.61 -12.03 -29.61
N LEU A 1022 -18.04 -11.20 -30.48
CA LEU A 1022 -17.75 -11.56 -31.88
C LEU A 1022 -16.76 -12.72 -31.97
N ARG A 1023 -15.67 -12.72 -31.19
CA ARG A 1023 -14.73 -13.86 -31.12
C ARG A 1023 -15.40 -15.14 -30.60
N GLN A 1024 -16.30 -15.04 -29.64
CA GLN A 1024 -17.08 -16.19 -29.17
C GLN A 1024 -18.03 -16.70 -30.26
N ALA A 1025 -18.75 -15.81 -30.94
CA ALA A 1025 -19.64 -16.16 -32.05
C ALA A 1025 -18.88 -16.77 -33.23
N GLU A 1026 -17.68 -16.25 -33.55
CA GLU A 1026 -16.76 -16.82 -34.54
C GLU A 1026 -16.29 -18.21 -34.11
N GLY A 1027 -15.90 -18.41 -32.85
CA GLY A 1027 -15.55 -19.72 -32.31
C GLY A 1027 -16.68 -20.74 -32.42
N PHE A 1028 -17.93 -20.34 -32.12
CA PHE A 1028 -19.10 -21.19 -32.34
C PHE A 1028 -19.34 -21.47 -33.84
N ALA A 1029 -19.17 -20.49 -34.72
CA ALA A 1029 -19.30 -20.67 -36.17
C ALA A 1029 -18.24 -21.63 -36.72
N GLN A 1030 -16.98 -21.51 -36.27
CA GLN A 1030 -15.88 -22.41 -36.63
C GLN A 1030 -16.14 -23.84 -36.12
N GLN A 1031 -16.64 -24.01 -34.89
CA GLN A 1031 -17.05 -25.31 -34.36
C GLN A 1031 -18.17 -25.94 -35.22
N ARG A 1032 -19.22 -25.18 -35.56
CA ARG A 1032 -20.30 -25.66 -36.44
C ARG A 1032 -19.81 -25.98 -37.86
N ALA A 1033 -18.88 -25.21 -38.40
CA ALA A 1033 -18.25 -25.50 -39.69
C ALA A 1033 -17.41 -26.79 -39.64
N ALA A 1034 -16.69 -27.04 -38.55
CA ALA A 1034 -15.94 -28.28 -38.34
C ALA A 1034 -16.84 -29.50 -38.16
N GLU A 1035 -17.94 -29.38 -37.40
CA GLU A 1035 -18.99 -30.42 -37.30
C GLU A 1035 -19.59 -30.73 -38.67
N ALA A 1036 -20.01 -29.70 -39.42
CA ALA A 1036 -20.53 -29.86 -40.78
C ALA A 1036 -19.52 -30.50 -41.74
N ALA A 1037 -18.23 -30.14 -41.63
CA ALA A 1037 -17.15 -30.77 -42.41
C ALA A 1037 -16.85 -32.22 -41.98
N SER A 1038 -17.12 -32.60 -40.73
CA SER A 1038 -17.11 -34.01 -40.31
C SER A 1038 -18.26 -34.77 -40.96
N PHE A 1039 -19.49 -34.27 -40.82
CA PHE A 1039 -20.67 -34.91 -41.42
C PHE A 1039 -20.60 -35.00 -42.95
N MET A 1040 -20.01 -34.01 -43.64
CA MET A 1040 -19.77 -34.09 -45.09
C MET A 1040 -18.76 -35.18 -45.46
N ARG A 1041 -17.67 -35.35 -44.68
CA ARG A 1041 -16.69 -36.43 -44.90
C ARG A 1041 -17.32 -37.79 -44.61
N GLU A 1042 -18.02 -37.94 -43.48
CA GLU A 1042 -18.74 -39.18 -43.14
C GLU A 1042 -19.78 -39.55 -44.22
N ALA A 1043 -20.50 -38.57 -44.77
CA ALA A 1043 -21.43 -38.79 -45.88
C ALA A 1043 -20.72 -39.20 -47.19
N GLN A 1044 -19.56 -38.61 -47.49
CA GLN A 1044 -18.73 -39.00 -48.63
C GLN A 1044 -18.17 -40.42 -48.47
N GLU A 1045 -17.59 -40.73 -47.31
CA GLU A 1045 -17.09 -42.07 -46.95
C GLU A 1045 -18.21 -43.13 -47.06
N LYS A 1046 -19.41 -42.84 -46.55
CA LYS A 1046 -20.57 -43.73 -46.67
C LYS A 1046 -21.07 -43.86 -48.12
N SER A 1047 -20.95 -42.81 -48.93
CA SER A 1047 -21.26 -42.85 -50.36
C SER A 1047 -20.26 -43.73 -51.13
N ASP A 1048 -18.97 -43.58 -50.86
CA ASP A 1048 -17.91 -44.37 -51.49
C ASP A 1048 -17.89 -45.83 -51.02
N GLU A 1049 -18.14 -46.09 -49.73
CA GLU A 1049 -18.40 -47.44 -49.21
C GLU A 1049 -19.61 -48.07 -49.94
N THR A 1050 -20.70 -47.32 -50.10
CA THR A 1050 -21.88 -47.78 -50.84
C THR A 1050 -21.56 -48.04 -52.32
N ARG A 1051 -20.70 -47.22 -52.95
CA ARG A 1051 -20.25 -47.43 -54.33
C ARG A 1051 -19.40 -48.68 -54.46
N TYR A 1052 -18.42 -48.85 -53.57
CA TYR A 1052 -17.55 -50.02 -53.53
C TYR A 1052 -18.34 -51.31 -53.27
N LEU A 1053 -19.32 -51.30 -52.37
CA LEU A 1053 -20.21 -52.43 -52.13
C LEU A 1053 -21.07 -52.75 -53.36
N ARG A 1054 -21.55 -51.75 -54.12
CA ARG A 1054 -22.27 -51.97 -55.39
C ARG A 1054 -21.34 -52.55 -56.46
N GLU A 1055 -20.13 -52.03 -56.62
CA GLU A 1055 -19.13 -52.56 -57.55
C GLU A 1055 -18.74 -54.01 -57.20
N SER A 1056 -18.51 -54.31 -55.92
CA SER A 1056 -18.20 -55.66 -55.44
C SER A 1056 -19.38 -56.63 -55.63
N LEU A 1057 -20.62 -56.18 -55.37
CA LEU A 1057 -21.83 -56.95 -55.66
C LEU A 1057 -22.01 -57.21 -57.16
N GLN A 1058 -21.63 -56.25 -58.02
CA GLN A 1058 -21.64 -56.44 -59.47
C GLN A 1058 -20.59 -57.47 -59.91
N ARG A 1059 -19.34 -57.34 -59.45
CA ARG A 1059 -18.26 -58.30 -59.77
C ARG A 1059 -18.61 -59.72 -59.30
N THR A 1060 -19.18 -59.89 -58.11
CA THR A 1060 -19.60 -61.23 -57.63
C THR A 1060 -20.78 -61.79 -58.42
N ARG A 1061 -21.72 -60.96 -58.91
CA ARG A 1061 -22.77 -61.39 -59.84
C ARG A 1061 -22.20 -61.82 -61.19
N GLU A 1062 -21.27 -61.05 -61.76
CA GLU A 1062 -20.60 -61.37 -63.02
C GLU A 1062 -19.77 -62.66 -62.91
N GLN A 1063 -19.04 -62.84 -61.80
CA GLN A 1063 -18.34 -64.08 -61.47
C GLN A 1063 -19.31 -65.26 -61.37
N LEU A 1064 -20.38 -65.14 -60.57
CA LEU A 1064 -21.40 -66.18 -60.41
C LEU A 1064 -22.05 -66.56 -61.75
N ASP A 1065 -22.33 -65.59 -62.62
CA ASP A 1065 -22.88 -65.86 -63.95
C ASP A 1065 -21.85 -66.48 -64.90
N SER A 1066 -20.57 -66.14 -64.77
CA SER A 1066 -19.47 -66.85 -65.46
C SER A 1066 -19.34 -68.30 -64.98
N GLU A 1067 -19.45 -68.56 -63.67
CA GLU A 1067 -19.44 -69.90 -63.09
C GLU A 1067 -20.68 -70.70 -63.46
N LYS A 1068 -21.86 -70.09 -63.57
CA LYS A 1068 -23.09 -70.74 -64.09
C LYS A 1068 -22.91 -71.15 -65.55
N ARG A 1069 -22.31 -70.29 -66.39
CA ARG A 1069 -21.97 -70.61 -67.79
C ARG A 1069 -20.95 -71.75 -67.84
N LEU A 1070 -19.89 -71.68 -67.03
CA LEU A 1070 -18.86 -72.72 -66.95
C LEU A 1070 -19.42 -74.05 -66.44
N ASN A 1071 -20.25 -74.06 -65.38
CA ASN A 1071 -20.92 -75.25 -64.89
C ASN A 1071 -21.89 -75.84 -65.92
N THR A 1072 -22.56 -75.00 -66.71
CA THR A 1072 -23.41 -75.47 -67.81
C THR A 1072 -22.55 -76.17 -68.87
N ALA A 1073 -21.43 -75.57 -69.28
CA ALA A 1073 -20.48 -76.17 -70.23
C ALA A 1073 -19.81 -77.46 -69.67
N ILE A 1074 -19.44 -77.47 -68.39
CA ILE A 1074 -18.89 -78.66 -67.72
C ILE A 1074 -19.95 -79.75 -67.60
N LYS A 1075 -21.22 -79.44 -67.33
CA LYS A 1075 -22.31 -80.42 -67.34
C LYS A 1075 -22.55 -80.98 -68.74
N GLN A 1076 -22.49 -80.16 -69.79
CA GLN A 1076 -22.55 -80.60 -71.18
C GLN A 1076 -21.36 -81.52 -71.54
N ARG A 1077 -20.14 -81.22 -71.08
CA ARG A 1077 -18.97 -82.11 -71.26
C ARG A 1077 -19.01 -83.37 -70.39
N LYS A 1078 -19.55 -83.30 -69.17
CA LYS A 1078 -19.68 -84.47 -68.29
C LYS A 1078 -20.80 -85.41 -68.71
N THR A 1079 -21.89 -84.90 -69.30
CA THR A 1079 -22.90 -85.75 -69.95
C THR A 1079 -22.28 -86.49 -71.14
N PHE A 1080 -21.53 -85.77 -71.98
CA PHE A 1080 -20.76 -86.37 -73.08
C PHE A 1080 -19.78 -87.50 -72.61
N HIS A 1081 -19.00 -87.28 -71.54
CA HIS A 1081 -18.10 -88.32 -71.01
C HIS A 1081 -18.78 -89.43 -70.18
N LEU A 1082 -19.95 -89.18 -69.59
CA LEU A 1082 -20.72 -90.22 -68.87
C LEU A 1082 -21.48 -91.14 -69.83
N GLU A 1083 -21.91 -90.62 -70.99
CA GLU A 1083 -22.49 -91.43 -72.07
C GLU A 1083 -21.44 -92.39 -72.68
N GLU A 1084 -20.15 -92.01 -72.67
CA GLU A 1084 -19.05 -92.81 -73.22
C GLU A 1084 -18.61 -93.98 -72.29
N HIS A 1085 -18.82 -93.87 -70.96
CA HIS A 1085 -18.38 -94.88 -69.98
C HIS A 1085 -19.51 -95.77 -69.40
N ALA A 1086 -20.78 -95.53 -69.72
CA ALA A 1086 -21.92 -96.22 -69.10
C ALA A 1086 -22.35 -97.56 -69.75
N VAL A 1087 -21.49 -98.19 -70.58
CA VAL A 1087 -21.87 -99.39 -71.37
C VAL A 1087 -21.46 -100.73 -70.73
N GLN A 1088 -20.64 -100.76 -69.67
CA GLN A 1088 -20.17 -102.01 -69.06
C GLN A 1088 -20.16 -102.00 -67.52
N SER A 1089 -21.21 -102.55 -66.90
CA SER A 1089 -21.08 -103.45 -65.73
C SER A 1089 -22.39 -104.19 -65.48
N GLN A 1090 -22.34 -105.53 -65.32
CA GLN A 1090 -23.51 -106.37 -65.02
C GLN A 1090 -23.80 -106.40 -63.51
N GLY A 1091 -25.07 -106.52 -63.14
CA GLY A 1091 -25.51 -106.56 -61.73
C GLY A 1091 -25.48 -107.96 -61.10
N TRP A 1092 -25.34 -108.00 -59.77
CA TRP A 1092 -25.52 -109.19 -58.92
C TRP A 1092 -26.44 -108.87 -57.72
N PRO A 1093 -27.04 -109.88 -57.03
CA PRO A 1093 -28.34 -109.71 -56.37
C PRO A 1093 -28.33 -109.22 -54.91
N LYS A 1094 -29.52 -108.81 -54.43
CA LYS A 1094 -29.81 -108.31 -53.08
C LYS A 1094 -29.63 -109.39 -51.99
N HIS A 1095 -29.15 -108.97 -50.82
CA HIS A 1095 -29.38 -109.68 -49.55
C HIS A 1095 -29.98 -108.71 -48.50
N ARG A 1096 -30.89 -109.21 -47.64
CA ARG A 1096 -31.38 -108.47 -46.46
C ARG A 1096 -30.52 -108.84 -45.25
N CYS A 1097 -30.08 -107.85 -44.47
CA CYS A 1097 -29.72 -107.98 -43.06
C CYS A 1097 -30.18 -106.69 -42.33
N PRO A 1098 -30.73 -106.77 -41.11
CA PRO A 1098 -31.04 -105.60 -40.29
C PRO A 1098 -29.81 -105.12 -39.51
N PRO A 1099 -29.66 -103.81 -39.23
CA PRO A 1099 -28.63 -103.30 -38.31
C PRO A 1099 -29.20 -103.11 -36.89
N GLU A 1100 -28.65 -103.84 -35.92
CA GLU A 1100 -28.82 -103.52 -34.50
C GLU A 1100 -27.91 -102.33 -34.12
N ASP A 1101 -28.43 -101.34 -33.36
CA ASP A 1101 -27.62 -100.22 -32.83
C ASP A 1101 -26.84 -100.67 -31.59
N ILE A 1102 -25.74 -101.39 -31.82
CA ILE A 1102 -24.87 -101.95 -30.77
C ILE A 1102 -24.16 -100.85 -29.94
N HIS A 1103 -24.29 -99.57 -30.28
CA HIS A 1103 -23.52 -98.46 -29.66
C HIS A 1103 -24.37 -97.32 -29.08
N GLY A 1104 -25.70 -97.48 -28.96
CA GLY A 1104 -26.57 -96.54 -28.22
C GLY A 1104 -26.53 -95.09 -28.73
N ARG A 1105 -26.28 -94.89 -30.03
CA ARG A 1105 -26.09 -93.55 -30.59
C ARG A 1105 -27.40 -92.75 -30.68
N ALA A 1106 -28.54 -93.43 -30.72
CA ALA A 1106 -29.86 -92.80 -30.71
C ALA A 1106 -30.14 -92.02 -29.41
N ASP A 1107 -29.96 -92.65 -28.24
CA ASP A 1107 -30.29 -92.04 -26.94
C ASP A 1107 -29.37 -90.87 -26.58
N ALA A 1108 -28.09 -90.94 -26.92
CA ALA A 1108 -27.15 -89.83 -26.74
C ALA A 1108 -27.58 -88.58 -27.54
N LYS A 1109 -28.10 -88.78 -28.77
CA LYS A 1109 -28.65 -87.71 -29.60
C LYS A 1109 -29.92 -87.10 -28.99
N LEU A 1110 -30.82 -87.94 -28.49
CA LEU A 1110 -32.09 -87.50 -27.88
C LEU A 1110 -31.85 -86.69 -26.60
N LYS A 1111 -30.89 -87.10 -25.77
CA LYS A 1111 -30.51 -86.38 -24.54
C LYS A 1111 -29.88 -85.02 -24.86
N SER A 1112 -28.98 -84.96 -25.84
CA SER A 1112 -28.39 -83.69 -26.32
C SER A 1112 -29.45 -82.72 -26.87
N GLN A 1113 -30.48 -83.20 -27.56
CA GLN A 1113 -31.60 -82.35 -28.01
C GLN A 1113 -32.46 -81.84 -26.84
N LYS A 1114 -32.77 -82.68 -25.84
CA LYS A 1114 -33.50 -82.25 -24.64
C LYS A 1114 -32.74 -81.20 -23.82
N ASP A 1115 -31.43 -81.33 -23.66
CA ASP A 1115 -30.64 -80.35 -22.91
C ASP A 1115 -30.48 -79.01 -23.68
N LYS A 1116 -30.43 -79.04 -25.01
CA LYS A 1116 -30.50 -77.82 -25.84
C LYS A 1116 -31.86 -77.12 -25.73
N LEU A 1117 -32.96 -77.86 -25.71
CA LEU A 1117 -34.30 -77.31 -25.48
C LEU A 1117 -34.43 -76.68 -24.08
N ARG A 1118 -33.90 -77.33 -23.04
CA ARG A 1118 -33.89 -76.78 -21.67
C ARG A 1118 -33.12 -75.46 -21.57
N ARG A 1119 -31.93 -75.37 -22.19
CA ARG A 1119 -31.15 -74.13 -22.23
C ARG A 1119 -31.90 -73.01 -22.95
N LYS A 1120 -32.50 -73.29 -24.12
CA LYS A 1120 -33.32 -72.31 -24.84
C LYS A 1120 -34.53 -71.84 -24.04
N ASN A 1121 -35.23 -72.73 -23.34
CA ASN A 1121 -36.38 -72.34 -22.52
C ASN A 1121 -35.97 -71.43 -21.35
N TYR A 1122 -34.86 -71.74 -20.66
CA TYR A 1122 -34.32 -70.90 -19.60
C TYR A 1122 -33.86 -69.52 -20.12
N GLU A 1123 -33.21 -69.49 -21.28
CA GLU A 1123 -32.80 -68.26 -21.96
C GLU A 1123 -34.01 -67.40 -22.36
N ILE A 1124 -35.09 -68.02 -22.86
CA ILE A 1124 -36.36 -67.35 -23.17
C ILE A 1124 -37.05 -66.80 -21.91
N GLU A 1125 -37.09 -67.55 -20.79
CA GLU A 1125 -37.63 -67.04 -19.52
C GLU A 1125 -36.81 -65.88 -18.96
N THR A 1126 -35.48 -65.96 -19.07
CA THR A 1126 -34.58 -64.88 -18.64
C THR A 1126 -34.78 -63.62 -19.48
N LEU A 1127 -34.89 -63.76 -20.80
CA LEU A 1127 -35.15 -62.64 -21.71
C LEU A 1127 -36.53 -62.03 -21.51
N LYS A 1128 -37.56 -62.83 -21.21
CA LYS A 1128 -38.90 -62.32 -20.85
C LYS A 1128 -38.85 -61.49 -19.57
N SER A 1129 -38.23 -61.99 -18.50
CA SER A 1129 -38.11 -61.24 -17.24
C SER A 1129 -37.31 -59.94 -17.41
N GLN A 1130 -36.30 -59.92 -18.29
CA GLN A 1130 -35.59 -58.70 -18.65
C GLN A 1130 -36.44 -57.73 -19.48
N LEU A 1131 -37.31 -58.23 -20.36
CA LEU A 1131 -38.24 -57.42 -21.14
C LEU A 1131 -39.30 -56.78 -20.23
N ASP A 1132 -39.93 -57.56 -19.35
CA ASP A 1132 -40.93 -57.07 -18.38
C ASP A 1132 -40.32 -55.96 -17.49
N SER A 1133 -39.07 -56.15 -17.03
CA SER A 1133 -38.34 -55.14 -16.26
C SER A 1133 -38.03 -53.87 -17.06
N LYS A 1134 -37.72 -54.00 -18.37
CA LYS A 1134 -37.49 -52.88 -19.28
C LYS A 1134 -38.78 -52.12 -19.60
N GLU A 1135 -39.90 -52.82 -19.79
CA GLU A 1135 -41.22 -52.19 -19.96
C GLU A 1135 -41.64 -51.43 -18.70
N GLN A 1136 -41.40 -52.00 -17.51
CA GLN A 1136 -41.69 -51.32 -16.26
C GLN A 1136 -40.83 -50.04 -16.07
N GLN A 1137 -39.54 -50.09 -16.43
CA GLN A 1137 -38.67 -48.90 -16.49
C GLN A 1137 -39.13 -47.85 -17.53
N LEU A 1138 -39.70 -48.29 -18.66
CA LEU A 1138 -40.28 -47.39 -19.67
C LEU A 1138 -41.57 -46.72 -19.15
N CYS A 1139 -42.43 -47.44 -18.45
CA CYS A 1139 -43.60 -46.86 -17.77
C CYS A 1139 -43.18 -45.85 -16.70
N ASP A 1140 -42.18 -46.17 -15.87
CA ASP A 1140 -41.67 -45.25 -14.84
C ASP A 1140 -41.02 -43.99 -15.45
N THR A 1141 -40.24 -44.12 -16.52
CA THR A 1141 -39.64 -42.96 -17.20
C THR A 1141 -40.69 -42.13 -17.95
N THR A 1142 -41.68 -42.74 -18.59
CA THR A 1142 -42.82 -42.05 -19.20
C THR A 1142 -43.63 -41.28 -18.15
N THR A 1143 -43.87 -41.88 -16.98
CA THR A 1143 -44.56 -41.21 -15.86
C THR A 1143 -43.74 -40.05 -15.30
N ARG A 1144 -42.41 -40.19 -15.21
CA ARG A 1144 -41.52 -39.08 -14.82
C ARG A 1144 -41.51 -37.96 -15.86
N LEU A 1145 -41.51 -38.28 -17.15
CA LEU A 1145 -41.60 -37.28 -18.23
C LEU A 1145 -42.93 -36.53 -18.18
N ALA A 1146 -44.06 -37.22 -18.07
CA ALA A 1146 -45.38 -36.61 -17.91
C ALA A 1146 -45.47 -35.70 -16.67
N ASN A 1147 -44.84 -36.09 -15.55
CA ASN A 1147 -44.74 -35.26 -14.35
C ASN A 1147 -43.82 -34.04 -14.55
N ILE A 1148 -42.74 -34.17 -15.31
CA ILE A 1148 -41.83 -33.06 -15.66
C ILE A 1148 -42.55 -32.09 -16.61
N GLU A 1149 -43.22 -32.57 -17.64
CA GLU A 1149 -44.03 -31.78 -18.58
C GLU A 1149 -45.13 -31.00 -17.83
N SER A 1150 -45.84 -31.67 -16.92
CA SER A 1150 -46.83 -31.04 -16.03
C SER A 1150 -46.20 -29.98 -15.11
N SER A 1151 -44.98 -30.21 -14.61
CA SER A 1151 -44.26 -29.25 -13.76
C SER A 1151 -43.70 -28.04 -14.51
N LEU A 1152 -43.52 -28.16 -15.83
CA LEU A 1152 -43.04 -27.11 -16.72
C LEU A 1152 -44.17 -26.27 -17.35
N GLY A 1153 -45.44 -26.60 -17.09
CA GLY A 1153 -46.59 -25.83 -17.56
C GLY A 1153 -46.82 -25.90 -19.07
N LEU A 1154 -46.33 -26.95 -19.73
CA LEU A 1154 -46.55 -27.20 -21.16
C LEU A 1154 -47.86 -27.95 -21.36
N ASP A 1155 -48.98 -27.22 -21.29
CA ASP A 1155 -50.28 -27.73 -21.74
C ASP A 1155 -50.20 -28.08 -23.24
N ASN A 1156 -50.36 -29.36 -23.56
CA ASN A 1156 -50.51 -29.84 -24.94
C ASN A 1156 -51.86 -29.37 -25.52
N ARG A 1157 -51.89 -28.13 -26.02
CA ARG A 1157 -52.90 -27.61 -26.94
C ARG A 1157 -52.26 -27.24 -28.27
N GLU A 1158 -52.03 -28.25 -29.10
CA GLU A 1158 -52.05 -28.18 -30.57
C GLU A 1158 -51.63 -29.55 -31.13
N LEU A 1159 -52.62 -30.38 -31.48
CA LEU A 1159 -52.54 -31.51 -32.42
C LEU A 1159 -53.97 -32.05 -32.67
N GLU A 1160 -54.76 -31.28 -33.43
CA GLU A 1160 -55.70 -31.84 -34.42
C GLU A 1160 -55.00 -31.87 -35.78
#